data_AF-A0A372FWX1-F1
#
_entry.id   AF-A0A372FWX1-F1
#
_cell.length_a   1.000
_cell.length_b   1.000
_cell.length_c   1.000
_cell.angle_alpha   90.00
_cell.angle_beta   90.00
_cell.angle_gamma   90.00
#
_symmetry.space_group_name_H-M   'P 1'
#
loop_
_entity.id
_entity.type
_entity.pdbx_description
1 polymer ?
#
loop_
_entity_poly.entity_id
_entity_poly.type
_entity_poly.pdbx_seq_one_letter_code
_entity_poly.pdbx_strand_id
1 'polypeptide(L)'
;MVDGLHQSVDEEGTTQLHTFLQRLADAVDLPVVTRMAVTGRAPMTADRLNEFVAALGGLSRQIGIGCRDTARALVLLAGADHRVQDIAMSYLLAGDEAEAGERAAWGIRPGRRLPQETVSDVSSLLALTGPSVIAVDQVDGLIAQVANRSHVPVATAETDPESWHTAVLLDQVASGLMELREMTRRTLTVLALLPVSWALIKSNAVDTVQDRFRETATLESIPDAGVGRALVERRLAGHYAEVGFVPPYPTWPVRTEAFADAVDFTPRQLLINIERHIRSCVLNREAIEMTTLAASAETPASVPAPTSGSSLRLLDERYAALRAQAQVAGLLDSANEDTEVPPLLAAALDAWIREGLGADFDQDTIPVRRPALHARLRRTLDEGTGNEAHWAFRAIAEQHYNAELARLRNACVAAGLAHGIAQRQLFVLRNEQWSDSPKRRRAVEEFVAAGGRTLPLGEDDLRSLVALRTLLAEEPDGLQAWLADRRPASRTNLLATALADAGREPPTQYPTTTGHLPAIEPPPRSMEARPPQPLTDGNDAVAAGTDITPVGLADTEPAGERIASSTEPDEATVPVTVAEPSGVYLRLGVDFDREDPVDVELAALRKHVAIFAGSGSGKTVLIRRLIEECALLGVSAIVLDPNNDLARLGDAWPDDPTTWSDADAQAAADYFESTEVVVWTPGRASGRPLTFQPLPDFGGVREDPDEFTQAVDSAVDALAPRAQVAANTAKAMRGQAVLRQALRHYGRTGEPASLAGLIGLLRDLPDGVSELAGATTIAADMAENLEAARINDPLFGGTGETADPGMLLTPAPGKRARVSVISFIGLSGDEKRQGFVNQLQMALFSWIKRNPAVDRPLGGLLVMDEAQTLAPSGPVTASTRSTLMLASQARKYGLGLVFATQAPKGLHSQIPGNAATQFFGLLNAPVHIDAAREMARFKGGDVPDISRLSSGQFYVAVEGQPFRKARMPLCLTHHPASPLPAEDVIARAQRTAPSSGGTQRVSVHETAQATTPQ
;
A
#
# COMPACT_ATOMS: atom_id res chain seq x y z
N MET A 1 -3.56 -14.40 -9.62
CA MET A 1 -2.43 -15.09 -10.32
C MET A 1 -2.52 -16.60 -10.13
N VAL A 2 -2.54 -17.11 -8.89
CA VAL A 2 -2.60 -18.56 -8.61
C VAL A 2 -3.81 -19.22 -9.28
N ASP A 3 -4.97 -18.56 -9.29
CA ASP A 3 -6.22 -19.05 -9.88
C ASP A 3 -6.12 -19.32 -11.39
N GLY A 4 -5.31 -18.52 -12.10
CA GLY A 4 -5.04 -18.73 -13.53
C GLY A 4 -4.32 -20.06 -13.80
N LEU A 5 -3.49 -20.52 -12.86
CA LEU A 5 -2.81 -21.82 -12.95
C LEU A 5 -3.81 -23.00 -12.94
N HIS A 6 -5.05 -22.79 -12.45
CA HIS A 6 -6.12 -23.80 -12.43
C HIS A 6 -7.04 -23.77 -13.66
N GLN A 7 -6.92 -22.78 -14.56
CA GLN A 7 -7.72 -22.76 -15.79
C GLN A 7 -7.27 -23.84 -16.77
N SER A 8 -8.21 -24.39 -17.53
CA SER A 8 -7.92 -25.37 -18.59
C SER A 8 -7.25 -24.72 -19.80
N VAL A 9 -6.49 -25.51 -20.54
CA VAL A 9 -5.81 -25.16 -21.80
C VAL A 9 -6.44 -25.90 -22.99
N ASP A 10 -7.16 -26.98 -22.73
CA ASP A 10 -7.82 -27.84 -23.72
C ASP A 10 -9.19 -28.34 -23.21
N GLU A 11 -9.91 -29.05 -24.08
CA GLU A 11 -11.18 -29.74 -23.80
C GLU A 11 -11.00 -31.00 -22.92
N GLU A 12 -9.77 -31.52 -22.80
CA GLU A 12 -9.43 -32.68 -21.97
C GLU A 12 -9.28 -32.33 -20.47
N GLY A 13 -9.23 -31.02 -20.13
CA GLY A 13 -9.13 -30.52 -18.75
C GLY A 13 -7.70 -30.29 -18.26
N THR A 14 -6.71 -30.24 -19.14
CA THR A 14 -5.30 -29.98 -18.78
C THR A 14 -5.13 -28.55 -18.29
N THR A 15 -4.72 -28.37 -17.03
CA THR A 15 -4.55 -27.03 -16.47
C THR A 15 -3.28 -26.32 -16.95
N GLN A 16 -3.27 -24.98 -16.83
CA GLN A 16 -2.06 -24.18 -17.04
C GLN A 16 -0.90 -24.63 -16.13
N LEU A 17 -1.18 -25.00 -14.87
CA LEU A 17 -0.20 -25.57 -13.93
C LEU A 17 0.42 -26.87 -14.47
N HIS A 18 -0.41 -27.79 -14.96
CA HIS A 18 0.04 -29.07 -15.51
C HIS A 18 0.91 -28.86 -16.75
N THR A 19 0.48 -27.97 -17.65
CA THR A 19 1.22 -27.58 -18.86
C THR A 19 2.58 -26.95 -18.53
N PHE A 20 2.62 -26.06 -17.52
CA PHE A 20 3.84 -25.44 -17.04
C PHE A 20 4.81 -26.47 -16.40
N LEU A 21 4.32 -27.33 -15.51
CA LEU A 21 5.16 -28.34 -14.85
C LEU A 21 5.66 -29.41 -15.80
N GLN A 22 4.88 -29.79 -16.83
CA GLN A 22 5.36 -30.64 -17.93
C GLN A 22 6.55 -29.97 -18.65
N ARG A 23 6.39 -28.73 -19.15
CA ARG A 23 7.48 -28.00 -19.82
C ARG A 23 8.71 -27.81 -18.92
N LEU A 24 8.50 -27.59 -17.62
CA LEU A 24 9.60 -27.43 -16.67
C LEU A 24 10.32 -28.76 -16.40
N ALA A 25 9.60 -29.88 -16.33
CA ALA A 25 10.14 -31.23 -16.14
C ALA A 25 10.74 -31.84 -17.43
N ASP A 26 10.46 -31.25 -18.61
CA ASP A 26 11.13 -31.55 -19.87
C ASP A 26 12.40 -30.69 -20.07
N ALA A 27 12.48 -29.52 -19.41
CA ALA A 27 13.67 -28.66 -19.38
C ALA A 27 14.76 -29.13 -18.39
N VAL A 28 14.48 -30.15 -17.57
CA VAL A 28 15.46 -30.80 -16.67
C VAL A 28 15.50 -32.31 -16.92
N ASP A 29 16.68 -32.91 -16.73
CA ASP A 29 16.79 -34.36 -16.73
C ASP A 29 16.30 -34.95 -15.40
N LEU A 30 15.40 -35.94 -15.48
CA LEU A 30 14.68 -36.53 -14.36
C LEU A 30 14.35 -38.00 -14.70
N PRO A 31 14.43 -38.92 -13.72
CA PRO A 31 13.88 -40.26 -13.88
C PRO A 31 12.39 -40.21 -14.24
N VAL A 32 11.94 -41.13 -15.10
CA VAL A 32 10.55 -41.18 -15.62
C VAL A 32 9.51 -41.13 -14.49
N VAL A 33 9.76 -41.84 -13.38
CA VAL A 33 8.86 -41.88 -12.22
C VAL A 33 8.77 -40.52 -11.51
N THR A 34 9.87 -39.78 -11.42
CA THR A 34 9.92 -38.45 -10.83
C THR A 34 9.30 -37.41 -11.76
N ARG A 35 9.54 -37.48 -13.08
CA ARG A 35 8.83 -36.65 -14.07
C ARG A 35 7.32 -36.86 -14.00
N MET A 36 6.85 -38.12 -13.96
CA MET A 36 5.43 -38.43 -13.77
C MET A 36 4.88 -37.83 -12.47
N ALA A 37 5.61 -37.94 -11.36
CA ALA A 37 5.17 -37.39 -10.07
C ALA A 37 5.12 -35.86 -10.07
N VAL A 38 6.10 -35.18 -10.68
CA VAL A 38 6.11 -33.71 -10.86
C VAL A 38 4.93 -33.22 -11.68
N THR A 39 4.49 -34.01 -12.68
CA THR A 39 3.27 -33.74 -13.47
C THR A 39 1.98 -34.27 -12.82
N GLY A 40 1.96 -34.62 -11.53
CA GLY A 40 0.76 -35.13 -10.84
C GLY A 40 0.24 -36.49 -11.32
N ARG A 41 0.91 -37.14 -12.28
CA ARG A 41 0.56 -38.46 -12.86
C ARG A 41 1.03 -39.64 -12.00
N ALA A 42 1.70 -39.38 -10.89
CA ALA A 42 2.12 -40.35 -9.88
C ALA A 42 2.19 -39.67 -8.50
N PRO A 43 2.09 -40.42 -7.37
CA PRO A 43 2.16 -39.83 -6.04
C PRO A 43 3.52 -39.16 -5.77
N MET A 44 3.48 -37.99 -5.14
CA MET A 44 4.66 -37.22 -4.75
C MET A 44 5.26 -37.74 -3.44
N THR A 45 6.58 -37.66 -3.31
CA THR A 45 7.33 -37.96 -2.07
C THR A 45 8.41 -36.90 -1.84
N ALA A 46 8.82 -36.70 -0.59
CA ALA A 46 9.86 -35.72 -0.26
C ALA A 46 11.16 -35.93 -1.07
N ASP A 47 11.57 -37.18 -1.30
CA ASP A 47 12.78 -37.51 -2.06
C ASP A 47 12.66 -37.14 -3.56
N ARG A 48 11.52 -37.46 -4.20
CA ARG A 48 11.24 -37.05 -5.60
C ARG A 48 11.19 -35.54 -5.74
N LEU A 49 10.64 -34.86 -4.74
CA LEU A 49 10.57 -33.41 -4.68
C LEU A 49 11.95 -32.77 -4.46
N ASN A 50 12.84 -33.44 -3.70
CA ASN A 50 14.24 -33.04 -3.53
C ASN A 50 15.04 -33.24 -4.82
N GLU A 51 14.85 -34.36 -5.51
CA GLU A 51 15.44 -34.65 -6.83
C GLU A 51 15.05 -33.59 -7.88
N PHE A 52 13.76 -33.26 -7.97
CA PHE A 52 13.26 -32.18 -8.83
C PHE A 52 13.92 -30.83 -8.55
N VAL A 53 14.00 -30.42 -7.27
CA VAL A 53 14.62 -29.15 -6.88
C VAL A 53 16.14 -29.16 -7.12
N ALA A 54 16.81 -30.30 -6.97
CA ALA A 54 18.22 -30.45 -7.32
C ALA A 54 18.46 -30.29 -8.83
N ALA A 55 17.63 -30.90 -9.66
CA ALA A 55 17.70 -30.79 -11.12
C ALA A 55 17.45 -29.34 -11.60
N LEU A 56 16.46 -28.64 -11.00
CA LEU A 56 16.25 -27.19 -11.22
C LEU A 56 17.48 -26.35 -10.84
N GLY A 57 18.16 -26.70 -9.75
CA GLY A 57 19.42 -26.05 -9.34
C GLY A 57 20.57 -26.28 -10.32
N GLY A 58 20.56 -27.38 -11.07
CA GLY A 58 21.47 -27.63 -12.20
C GLY A 58 21.17 -26.75 -13.42
N LEU A 59 19.89 -26.57 -13.76
CA LEU A 59 19.46 -25.72 -14.89
C LEU A 59 19.71 -24.23 -14.61
N SER A 60 19.42 -23.76 -13.40
CA SER A 60 19.70 -22.38 -12.99
C SER A 60 19.98 -22.29 -11.49
N ARG A 61 21.26 -22.14 -11.13
CA ARG A 61 21.70 -22.02 -9.73
C ARG A 61 21.06 -20.86 -8.98
N GLN A 62 20.71 -19.77 -9.67
CA GLN A 62 20.02 -18.63 -9.04
C GLN A 62 18.57 -18.97 -8.67
N ILE A 63 17.83 -19.60 -9.60
CA ILE A 63 16.41 -19.97 -9.42
C ILE A 63 16.28 -21.19 -8.50
N GLY A 64 17.17 -22.18 -8.57
CA GLY A 64 17.18 -23.32 -7.65
C GLY A 64 17.58 -22.99 -6.21
N ILE A 65 18.16 -21.80 -5.94
CA ILE A 65 18.43 -21.31 -4.58
C ILE A 65 17.31 -20.40 -4.09
N GLY A 66 16.87 -19.44 -4.91
CA GLY A 66 15.81 -18.48 -4.55
C GLY A 66 14.41 -19.12 -4.56
N CYS A 67 14.07 -19.81 -5.65
CA CYS A 67 12.70 -20.17 -5.97
C CYS A 67 12.29 -21.61 -5.60
N ARG A 68 13.20 -22.35 -4.95
CA ARG A 68 13.01 -23.75 -4.54
C ARG A 68 11.74 -24.00 -3.71
N ASP A 69 11.42 -23.11 -2.78
CA ASP A 69 10.33 -23.33 -1.82
C ASP A 69 8.96 -23.12 -2.53
N THR A 70 8.90 -22.21 -3.51
CA THR A 70 7.76 -22.03 -4.43
C THR A 70 7.65 -23.15 -5.47
N ALA A 71 8.77 -23.61 -6.03
CA ALA A 71 8.78 -24.74 -6.97
C ALA A 71 8.23 -26.02 -6.31
N ARG A 72 8.54 -26.24 -5.02
CA ARG A 72 7.91 -27.29 -4.21
C ARG A 72 6.40 -27.08 -4.09
N ALA A 73 5.95 -25.89 -3.69
CA ALA A 73 4.53 -25.61 -3.53
C ALA A 73 3.74 -25.82 -4.84
N LEU A 74 4.24 -25.35 -5.98
CA LEU A 74 3.60 -25.54 -7.29
C LEU A 74 3.45 -27.02 -7.67
N VAL A 75 4.46 -27.85 -7.41
CA VAL A 75 4.40 -29.30 -7.65
C VAL A 75 3.44 -30.02 -6.69
N LEU A 76 3.41 -29.60 -5.42
CA LEU A 76 2.49 -30.16 -4.42
C LEU A 76 1.02 -29.79 -4.73
N LEU A 77 0.79 -28.58 -5.27
CA LEU A 77 -0.52 -28.13 -5.76
C LEU A 77 -1.01 -28.95 -6.96
N ALA A 78 -0.10 -29.46 -7.79
CA ALA A 78 -0.43 -30.34 -8.93
C ALA A 78 -0.57 -31.83 -8.55
N GLY A 79 -0.26 -32.21 -7.31
CA GLY A 79 -0.40 -33.58 -6.81
C GLY A 79 -1.87 -33.99 -6.60
N ALA A 80 -2.09 -35.26 -6.26
CA ALA A 80 -3.43 -35.82 -6.00
C ALA A 80 -3.85 -35.82 -4.51
N ASP A 81 -2.92 -35.59 -3.59
CA ASP A 81 -3.22 -35.54 -2.15
C ASP A 81 -3.85 -34.19 -1.77
N HIS A 82 -5.07 -34.24 -1.23
CA HIS A 82 -5.88 -33.06 -0.96
C HIS A 82 -5.36 -32.24 0.24
N ARG A 83 -4.77 -32.87 1.26
CA ARG A 83 -4.15 -32.15 2.39
C ARG A 83 -2.88 -31.44 1.95
N VAL A 84 -2.12 -32.07 1.06
CA VAL A 84 -0.87 -31.53 0.51
C VAL A 84 -1.12 -30.32 -0.40
N GLN A 85 -2.18 -30.35 -1.21
CA GLN A 85 -2.64 -29.18 -1.97
C GLN A 85 -3.02 -28.00 -1.06
N ASP A 86 -3.74 -28.26 0.04
CA ASP A 86 -4.17 -27.20 0.97
C ASP A 86 -2.95 -26.51 1.65
N ILE A 87 -1.89 -27.27 1.97
CA ILE A 87 -0.59 -26.74 2.46
C ILE A 87 0.11 -25.88 1.39
N ALA A 88 0.13 -26.35 0.14
CA ALA A 88 0.74 -25.64 -0.98
C ALA A 88 0.02 -24.32 -1.30
N MET A 89 -1.32 -24.32 -1.32
CA MET A 89 -2.13 -23.12 -1.51
C MET A 89 -1.91 -22.12 -0.37
N SER A 90 -1.86 -22.60 0.88
CA SER A 90 -1.52 -21.79 2.07
C SER A 90 -0.15 -21.10 1.94
N TYR A 91 0.87 -21.77 1.38
CA TYR A 91 2.17 -21.16 1.10
C TYR A 91 2.08 -20.10 -0.01
N LEU A 92 1.42 -20.43 -1.14
CA LEU A 92 1.33 -19.55 -2.31
C LEU A 92 0.52 -18.27 -2.04
N LEU A 93 -0.47 -18.34 -1.15
CA LEU A 93 -1.25 -17.18 -0.68
C LEU A 93 -0.62 -16.48 0.54
N ALA A 94 0.67 -16.71 0.82
CA ALA A 94 1.43 -16.07 1.88
C ALA A 94 0.79 -16.21 3.29
N GLY A 95 0.11 -17.33 3.55
CA GLY A 95 -0.49 -17.66 4.84
C GLY A 95 0.51 -18.25 5.85
N ASP A 96 0.10 -18.32 7.11
CA ASP A 96 0.82 -19.06 8.15
C ASP A 96 0.68 -20.58 7.97
N GLU A 97 1.59 -21.35 8.55
CA GLU A 97 1.34 -22.78 8.80
C GLU A 97 0.09 -22.97 9.65
N ALA A 98 -0.73 -23.97 9.29
CA ALA A 98 -1.83 -24.42 10.10
C ALA A 98 -1.31 -25.27 11.27
N GLU A 99 -0.49 -26.29 10.98
CA GLU A 99 0.30 -27.10 11.91
C GLU A 99 1.80 -26.82 11.75
N ALA A 100 2.49 -26.60 12.88
CA ALA A 100 3.90 -26.21 12.88
C ALA A 100 4.81 -27.33 12.32
N GLY A 101 5.53 -27.03 11.24
CA GLY A 101 6.38 -27.98 10.54
C GLY A 101 5.69 -28.78 9.42
N GLU A 102 4.40 -28.54 9.12
CA GLU A 102 3.71 -29.20 8.00
C GLU A 102 4.38 -28.90 6.64
N ARG A 103 5.00 -27.71 6.49
CA ARG A 103 5.79 -27.34 5.31
C ARG A 103 7.19 -27.97 5.35
N ALA A 104 7.77 -28.11 6.54
CA ALA A 104 9.09 -28.70 6.73
C ALA A 104 9.15 -30.18 6.33
N ALA A 105 8.05 -30.93 6.51
CA ALA A 105 7.91 -32.31 6.02
C ALA A 105 8.11 -32.45 4.49
N TRP A 106 7.83 -31.38 3.73
CA TRP A 106 8.04 -31.31 2.28
C TRP A 106 9.29 -30.52 1.86
N GLY A 107 10.12 -30.13 2.82
CA GLY A 107 11.33 -29.32 2.59
C GLY A 107 11.08 -27.85 2.26
N ILE A 108 9.85 -27.35 2.49
CA ILE A 108 9.50 -25.93 2.39
C ILE A 108 9.80 -25.27 3.76
N ARG A 109 10.33 -24.04 3.75
CA ARG A 109 10.59 -23.29 4.99
C ARG A 109 9.29 -22.89 5.70
N PRO A 110 9.22 -22.96 7.05
CA PRO A 110 8.01 -22.57 7.81
C PRO A 110 7.78 -21.06 7.89
N GLY A 111 8.81 -20.24 7.63
CA GLY A 111 8.71 -18.78 7.68
C GLY A 111 7.70 -18.23 6.68
N ARG A 112 6.90 -17.23 7.11
CA ARG A 112 5.97 -16.52 6.24
C ARG A 112 6.75 -15.72 5.18
N ARG A 113 6.29 -15.79 3.94
CA ARG A 113 6.86 -15.09 2.79
C ARG A 113 5.97 -13.93 2.38
N LEU A 114 6.51 -12.87 1.77
CA LEU A 114 5.71 -11.75 1.26
C LEU A 114 5.05 -12.13 -0.09
N PRO A 115 3.82 -11.66 -0.38
CA PRO A 115 3.15 -11.91 -1.66
C PRO A 115 4.01 -11.53 -2.88
N GLN A 116 4.70 -10.39 -2.82
CA GLN A 116 5.64 -9.92 -3.83
C GLN A 116 6.74 -10.93 -4.15
N GLU A 117 7.33 -11.55 -3.13
CA GLU A 117 8.40 -12.54 -3.32
C GLU A 117 7.87 -13.82 -3.96
N THR A 118 6.66 -14.25 -3.61
CA THR A 118 6.01 -15.40 -4.24
C THR A 118 5.67 -15.12 -5.71
N VAL A 119 5.14 -13.93 -6.04
CA VAL A 119 4.86 -13.54 -7.44
C VAL A 119 6.15 -13.47 -8.27
N SER A 120 7.21 -12.86 -7.72
CA SER A 120 8.55 -12.80 -8.32
C SER A 120 9.14 -14.19 -8.59
N ASP A 121 8.95 -15.13 -7.66
CA ASP A 121 9.34 -16.53 -7.80
C ASP A 121 8.56 -17.26 -8.90
N VAL A 122 7.22 -17.20 -8.87
CA VAL A 122 6.38 -17.89 -9.87
C VAL A 122 6.70 -17.36 -11.27
N SER A 123 6.89 -16.04 -11.42
CA SER A 123 7.33 -15.43 -12.68
C SER A 123 8.75 -15.86 -13.09
N SER A 124 9.69 -15.93 -12.15
CA SER A 124 11.05 -16.41 -12.41
C SER A 124 11.11 -17.88 -12.84
N LEU A 125 10.22 -18.72 -12.29
CA LEU A 125 10.04 -20.12 -12.69
C LEU A 125 9.36 -20.25 -14.06
N LEU A 126 8.29 -19.48 -14.31
CA LEU A 126 7.60 -19.42 -15.61
C LEU A 126 8.55 -19.03 -16.74
N ALA A 127 9.41 -18.03 -16.51
CA ALA A 127 10.38 -17.49 -17.48
C ALA A 127 11.39 -18.52 -18.02
N LEU A 128 11.62 -19.64 -17.31
CA LEU A 128 12.40 -20.78 -17.79
C LEU A 128 11.69 -21.52 -18.94
N THR A 129 10.36 -21.61 -18.90
CA THR A 129 9.56 -22.37 -19.86
C THR A 129 9.14 -21.58 -21.11
N GLY A 130 9.20 -20.25 -21.06
CA GLY A 130 8.85 -19.38 -22.18
C GLY A 130 8.57 -17.93 -21.75
N PRO A 131 8.15 -17.06 -22.68
CA PRO A 131 7.47 -15.82 -22.31
C PRO A 131 6.12 -16.14 -21.65
N SER A 132 5.62 -15.23 -20.82
CA SER A 132 4.32 -15.37 -20.15
C SER A 132 3.49 -14.10 -20.27
N VAL A 133 2.17 -14.22 -20.14
CA VAL A 133 1.25 -13.08 -20.07
C VAL A 133 0.54 -13.13 -18.73
N ILE A 134 0.47 -12.00 -18.03
CA ILE A 134 -0.40 -11.82 -16.86
C ILE A 134 -1.46 -10.78 -17.26
N ALA A 135 -2.68 -11.25 -17.51
CA ALA A 135 -3.84 -10.38 -17.61
C ALA A 135 -4.34 -10.05 -16.20
N VAL A 136 -4.65 -8.78 -15.96
CA VAL A 136 -5.32 -8.27 -14.76
C VAL A 136 -6.60 -7.57 -15.21
N ASP A 137 -7.71 -7.91 -14.57
CA ASP A 137 -9.08 -7.53 -14.91
C ASP A 137 -9.89 -7.43 -13.60
N GLN A 138 -11.10 -6.84 -13.65
CA GLN A 138 -11.99 -6.58 -12.50
C GLN A 138 -11.35 -5.77 -11.35
N VAL A 139 -10.31 -4.98 -11.63
CA VAL A 139 -9.72 -4.02 -10.67
C VAL A 139 -10.57 -2.75 -10.52
N ASP A 140 -11.41 -2.44 -11.51
CA ASP A 140 -12.32 -1.30 -11.55
C ASP A 140 -13.23 -1.20 -10.33
N GLY A 141 -13.89 -2.30 -9.95
CA GLY A 141 -14.79 -2.31 -8.80
C GLY A 141 -14.10 -1.99 -7.47
N LEU A 142 -12.79 -2.26 -7.33
CA LEU A 142 -12.02 -1.82 -6.15
C LEU A 142 -11.70 -0.32 -6.23
N ILE A 143 -11.30 0.17 -7.40
CA ILE A 143 -10.99 1.59 -7.65
C ILE A 143 -12.25 2.46 -7.43
N ALA A 144 -13.40 2.01 -7.95
CA ALA A 144 -14.70 2.65 -7.77
C ALA A 144 -15.20 2.59 -6.32
N GLN A 145 -15.02 1.47 -5.60
CA GLN A 145 -15.36 1.37 -4.18
C GLN A 145 -14.53 2.30 -3.28
N VAL A 146 -13.28 2.58 -3.67
CA VAL A 146 -12.44 3.59 -3.00
C VAL A 146 -12.93 5.00 -3.40
N ALA A 147 -13.06 5.31 -4.69
CA ALA A 147 -13.47 6.63 -5.17
C ALA A 147 -14.89 7.06 -4.73
N ASN A 148 -15.85 6.14 -4.61
CA ASN A 148 -17.22 6.46 -4.19
C ASN A 148 -17.34 6.83 -2.69
N ARG A 149 -16.29 6.63 -1.87
CA ARG A 149 -16.22 7.23 -0.53
C ARG A 149 -15.96 8.74 -0.56
N SER A 150 -15.53 9.30 -1.69
CA SER A 150 -15.16 10.71 -1.84
C SER A 150 -16.34 11.67 -2.04
N HIS A 151 -17.60 11.22 -2.02
CA HIS A 151 -18.78 12.07 -2.22
C HIS A 151 -19.22 12.86 -0.98
N VAL A 152 -18.25 13.55 -0.36
CA VAL A 152 -18.49 14.81 0.35
C VAL A 152 -18.29 15.95 -0.66
N PRO A 153 -19.21 16.93 -0.78
CA PRO A 153 -19.06 18.01 -1.77
C PRO A 153 -17.76 18.81 -1.60
N VAL A 154 -17.13 19.16 -2.73
CA VAL A 154 -15.81 19.82 -2.83
C VAL A 154 -15.73 21.22 -2.17
N ALA A 155 -16.84 21.73 -1.65
CA ALA A 155 -16.92 23.04 -0.97
C ALA A 155 -16.31 23.09 0.44
N THR A 156 -15.93 21.95 1.06
CA THR A 156 -15.42 21.89 2.44
C THR A 156 -14.19 20.98 2.61
N ALA A 157 -13.39 20.82 1.55
CA ALA A 157 -12.40 19.73 1.43
C ALA A 157 -11.06 19.91 2.21
N GLU A 158 -10.99 20.75 3.25
CA GLU A 158 -9.72 21.08 3.93
C GLU A 158 -9.46 20.36 5.27
N THR A 159 -10.47 19.66 5.84
CA THR A 159 -10.39 19.15 7.23
C THR A 159 -10.79 17.69 7.48
N ASP A 160 -11.13 16.90 6.46
CA ASP A 160 -11.62 15.51 6.63
C ASP A 160 -10.51 14.43 6.56
N PRO A 161 -10.31 13.61 7.61
CA PRO A 161 -9.35 12.50 7.61
C PRO A 161 -9.63 11.34 6.63
N GLU A 162 -10.87 11.12 6.16
CA GLU A 162 -11.19 9.96 5.32
C GLU A 162 -10.72 10.12 3.87
N SER A 163 -10.65 11.36 3.38
CA SER A 163 -10.12 11.70 2.05
C SER A 163 -8.66 11.24 1.87
N TRP A 164 -7.81 11.45 2.89
CA TRP A 164 -6.42 11.00 2.89
C TRP A 164 -6.29 9.47 2.81
N HIS A 165 -7.10 8.73 3.58
CA HIS A 165 -7.07 7.26 3.57
C HIS A 165 -7.49 6.71 2.19
N THR A 166 -8.40 7.40 1.52
CA THR A 166 -8.87 7.07 0.18
C THR A 166 -7.77 7.23 -0.87
N ALA A 167 -7.04 8.36 -0.86
CA ALA A 167 -5.89 8.58 -1.74
C ALA A 167 -4.75 7.56 -1.50
N VAL A 168 -4.44 7.26 -0.24
CA VAL A 168 -3.42 6.26 0.14
C VAL A 168 -3.78 4.84 -0.32
N LEU A 169 -5.07 4.48 -0.35
CA LEU A 169 -5.51 3.18 -0.89
C LEU A 169 -5.37 3.13 -2.42
N LEU A 170 -5.61 4.22 -3.14
CA LEU A 170 -5.40 4.27 -4.60
C LEU A 170 -3.90 4.18 -4.95
N ASP A 171 -3.03 4.89 -4.21
CA ASP A 171 -1.57 4.81 -4.37
C ASP A 171 -1.04 3.40 -4.10
N GLN A 172 -1.61 2.66 -3.13
CA GLN A 172 -1.27 1.26 -2.88
C GLN A 172 -1.66 0.34 -4.05
N VAL A 173 -2.84 0.52 -4.65
CA VAL A 173 -3.26 -0.25 -5.83
C VAL A 173 -2.33 0.02 -7.02
N ALA A 174 -2.05 1.29 -7.31
CA ALA A 174 -1.18 1.68 -8.40
C ALA A 174 0.28 1.22 -8.20
N SER A 175 0.80 1.37 -6.97
CA SER A 175 2.12 0.85 -6.59
C SER A 175 2.20 -0.68 -6.72
N GLY A 176 1.16 -1.42 -6.34
CA GLY A 176 1.11 -2.88 -6.53
C GLY A 176 1.15 -3.31 -8.00
N LEU A 177 0.52 -2.54 -8.90
CA LEU A 177 0.61 -2.76 -10.35
C LEU A 177 2.00 -2.43 -10.90
N MET A 178 2.71 -1.43 -10.35
CA MET A 178 4.11 -1.17 -10.65
C MET A 178 5.03 -2.32 -10.17
N GLU A 179 4.91 -2.74 -8.91
CA GLU A 179 5.68 -3.86 -8.34
C GLU A 179 5.51 -5.12 -9.18
N LEU A 180 4.28 -5.46 -9.58
CA LEU A 180 3.99 -6.59 -10.46
C LEU A 180 4.77 -6.51 -11.78
N ARG A 181 4.89 -5.32 -12.38
CA ARG A 181 5.59 -5.11 -13.65
C ARG A 181 7.12 -5.05 -13.51
N GLU A 182 7.65 -4.61 -12.38
CA GLU A 182 9.11 -4.52 -12.16
C GLU A 182 9.72 -5.80 -11.59
N MET A 183 8.94 -6.60 -10.84
CA MET A 183 9.41 -7.86 -10.25
C MET A 183 9.24 -9.08 -11.18
N THR A 184 8.31 -9.03 -12.14
CA THR A 184 8.09 -10.14 -13.08
C THR A 184 9.16 -10.18 -14.19
N ARG A 185 9.50 -11.39 -14.64
CA ARG A 185 10.56 -11.64 -15.64
C ARG A 185 9.95 -12.26 -16.89
N ARG A 186 10.42 -11.83 -18.07
CA ARG A 186 9.99 -12.34 -19.39
C ARG A 186 8.45 -12.38 -19.56
N THR A 187 7.77 -11.49 -18.85
CA THR A 187 6.32 -11.46 -18.67
C THR A 187 5.76 -10.18 -19.28
N LEU A 188 4.64 -10.29 -20.00
CA LEU A 188 3.84 -9.16 -20.46
C LEU A 188 2.66 -8.99 -19.49
N THR A 189 2.64 -7.89 -18.73
CA THR A 189 1.47 -7.50 -17.94
C THR A 189 0.49 -6.75 -18.84
N VAL A 190 -0.74 -7.23 -18.91
CA VAL A 190 -1.86 -6.58 -19.61
C VAL A 190 -2.89 -6.17 -18.55
N LEU A 191 -3.31 -4.91 -18.56
CA LEU A 191 -4.38 -4.41 -17.71
C LEU A 191 -5.63 -4.19 -18.55
N ALA A 192 -6.76 -4.75 -18.13
CA ALA A 192 -8.09 -4.35 -18.55
C ALA A 192 -8.66 -3.42 -17.46
N LEU A 193 -9.10 -2.23 -17.87
CA LEU A 193 -9.61 -1.15 -17.01
C LEU A 193 -10.61 -0.31 -17.83
N LEU A 194 -11.60 0.25 -17.15
CA LEU A 194 -12.46 1.32 -17.66
C LEU A 194 -11.67 2.64 -17.76
N PRO A 195 -12.01 3.52 -18.72
CA PRO A 195 -11.37 4.84 -18.85
C PRO A 195 -11.42 5.67 -17.56
N VAL A 196 -12.52 5.58 -16.79
CA VAL A 196 -12.68 6.29 -15.51
C VAL A 196 -11.70 5.78 -14.45
N SER A 197 -11.60 4.46 -14.28
CA SER A 197 -10.64 3.83 -13.35
C SER A 197 -9.19 4.15 -13.73
N TRP A 198 -8.88 4.15 -15.02
CA TRP A 198 -7.56 4.52 -15.52
C TRP A 198 -7.25 6.01 -15.31
N ALA A 199 -8.24 6.90 -15.50
CA ALA A 199 -8.11 8.31 -15.18
C ALA A 199 -7.92 8.57 -13.68
N LEU A 200 -8.60 7.81 -12.81
CA LEU A 200 -8.44 7.87 -11.35
C LEU A 200 -7.04 7.40 -10.92
N ILE A 201 -6.50 6.34 -11.53
CA ILE A 201 -5.10 5.94 -11.32
C ILE A 201 -4.16 7.08 -11.77
N LYS A 202 -4.34 7.63 -12.98
CA LYS A 202 -3.50 8.71 -13.52
C LYS A 202 -3.50 9.98 -12.66
N SER A 203 -4.61 10.31 -12.00
CA SER A 203 -4.74 11.56 -11.23
C SER A 203 -4.30 11.46 -9.77
N ASN A 204 -4.14 10.25 -9.22
CA ASN A 204 -3.78 10.04 -7.81
C ASN A 204 -2.44 9.30 -7.60
N ALA A 205 -1.95 8.56 -8.60
CA ALA A 205 -0.70 7.81 -8.51
C ALA A 205 0.48 8.55 -9.16
N VAL A 206 1.69 8.28 -8.67
CA VAL A 206 2.93 8.93 -9.16
C VAL A 206 3.15 8.66 -10.65
N ASP A 207 3.48 9.71 -11.42
CA ASP A 207 3.64 9.72 -12.90
C ASP A 207 4.40 8.52 -13.49
N THR A 208 5.34 7.94 -12.73
CA THR A 208 5.98 6.65 -12.99
C THR A 208 5.04 5.52 -13.46
N VAL A 209 3.77 5.51 -13.07
CA VAL A 209 2.78 4.52 -13.54
C VAL A 209 2.52 4.68 -15.05
N GLN A 210 2.39 5.92 -15.51
CA GLN A 210 1.99 6.26 -16.88
C GLN A 210 3.09 5.91 -17.88
N ASP A 211 4.35 6.24 -17.56
CA ASP A 211 5.54 5.88 -18.35
C ASP A 211 5.77 4.36 -18.44
N ARG A 212 5.21 3.59 -17.51
CA ARG A 212 5.36 2.13 -17.44
C ARG A 212 4.27 1.40 -18.22
N PHE A 213 3.03 1.86 -18.23
CA PHE A 213 1.92 1.22 -18.95
C PHE A 213 1.53 1.98 -20.22
N ARG A 214 1.81 1.41 -21.39
CA ARG A 214 1.34 1.95 -22.67
C ARG A 214 -0.16 1.69 -22.85
N GLU A 215 -0.92 2.76 -22.80
CA GLU A 215 -2.28 2.82 -23.33
C GLU A 215 -2.23 2.48 -24.83
N THR A 216 -2.75 1.32 -25.20
CA THR A 216 -2.48 0.69 -26.51
C THR A 216 -3.72 0.62 -27.42
N ALA A 217 -4.91 0.46 -26.84
CA ALA A 217 -6.18 0.57 -27.56
C ALA A 217 -7.33 0.83 -26.57
N THR A 218 -8.20 1.78 -26.89
CA THR A 218 -9.55 1.85 -26.33
C THR A 218 -10.43 0.85 -27.08
N LEU A 219 -11.18 0.01 -26.37
CA LEU A 219 -12.16 -0.89 -27.00
C LEU A 219 -13.47 -0.11 -27.20
N GLU A 220 -13.56 0.59 -28.34
CA GLU A 220 -14.73 1.36 -28.76
C GLU A 220 -15.86 0.46 -29.33
N SER A 221 -16.82 1.03 -30.07
CA SER A 221 -17.81 0.24 -30.80
C SER A 221 -17.17 -0.61 -31.91
N ILE A 222 -17.96 -1.50 -32.51
CA ILE A 222 -17.48 -2.38 -33.58
C ILE A 222 -17.01 -1.52 -34.79
N PRO A 223 -15.77 -1.68 -35.28
CA PRO A 223 -15.21 -0.77 -36.28
C PRO A 223 -15.85 -0.91 -37.68
N ASP A 224 -16.37 -2.10 -38.01
CA ASP A 224 -17.08 -2.36 -39.26
C ASP A 224 -18.02 -3.58 -39.18
N ALA A 225 -18.99 -3.63 -40.08
CA ALA A 225 -19.97 -4.70 -40.21
C ALA A 225 -19.36 -6.11 -40.37
N GLY A 226 -18.18 -6.21 -40.99
CA GLY A 226 -17.46 -7.47 -41.19
C GLY A 226 -16.87 -8.02 -39.89
N VAL A 227 -16.33 -7.16 -39.02
CA VAL A 227 -15.90 -7.53 -37.66
C VAL A 227 -17.08 -7.96 -36.80
N GLY A 228 -18.19 -7.23 -36.84
CA GLY A 228 -19.43 -7.62 -36.15
C GLY A 228 -19.94 -8.99 -36.59
N ARG A 229 -19.98 -9.23 -37.90
CA ARG A 229 -20.35 -10.52 -38.49
C ARG A 229 -19.41 -11.65 -38.08
N ALA A 230 -18.10 -11.44 -38.16
CA ALA A 230 -17.08 -12.46 -37.84
C ALA A 230 -17.07 -12.84 -36.35
N LEU A 231 -17.43 -11.91 -35.47
CA LEU A 231 -17.58 -12.16 -34.03
C LEU A 231 -18.77 -13.08 -33.74
N VAL A 232 -19.92 -12.83 -34.38
CA VAL A 232 -21.13 -13.65 -34.24
C VAL A 232 -20.96 -15.02 -34.91
N GLU A 233 -20.38 -15.05 -36.11
CA GLU A 233 -20.03 -16.28 -36.84
C GLU A 233 -19.18 -17.21 -35.98
N ARG A 234 -18.11 -16.69 -35.34
CA ARG A 234 -17.29 -17.48 -34.43
C ARG A 234 -18.03 -17.96 -33.18
N ARG A 235 -18.91 -17.14 -32.60
CA ARG A 235 -19.66 -17.51 -31.39
C ARG A 235 -20.69 -18.61 -31.68
N LEU A 236 -21.39 -18.53 -32.81
CA LEU A 236 -22.45 -19.49 -33.17
C LEU A 236 -21.88 -20.79 -33.77
N ALA A 237 -20.78 -20.73 -34.53
CA ALA A 237 -20.18 -21.91 -35.15
C ALA A 237 -19.75 -22.98 -34.13
N GLY A 238 -19.30 -22.58 -32.92
CA GLY A 238 -19.01 -23.51 -31.82
C GLY A 238 -20.27 -24.28 -31.40
N HIS A 239 -21.33 -23.55 -31.01
CA HIS A 239 -22.59 -24.15 -30.57
C HIS A 239 -23.29 -25.00 -31.63
N TYR A 240 -23.17 -24.65 -32.91
CA TYR A 240 -23.68 -25.50 -33.99
C TYR A 240 -22.84 -26.76 -34.21
N ALA A 241 -21.52 -26.70 -34.03
CA ALA A 241 -20.66 -27.89 -34.06
C ALA A 241 -20.94 -28.83 -32.87
N GLU A 242 -21.12 -28.30 -31.65
CA GLU A 242 -21.45 -29.05 -30.43
C GLU A 242 -22.71 -29.93 -30.60
N VAL A 243 -23.75 -29.41 -31.27
CA VAL A 243 -25.03 -30.11 -31.50
C VAL A 243 -25.06 -30.81 -32.88
N GLY A 244 -23.99 -30.73 -33.68
CA GLY A 244 -23.92 -31.32 -35.02
C GLY A 244 -24.88 -30.70 -36.05
N PHE A 245 -25.35 -29.47 -35.81
CA PHE A 245 -26.28 -28.74 -36.67
C PHE A 245 -25.53 -27.98 -37.77
N VAL A 246 -26.08 -27.97 -38.98
CA VAL A 246 -25.55 -27.20 -40.11
C VAL A 246 -26.50 -26.02 -40.37
N PRO A 247 -26.13 -24.77 -40.00
CA PRO A 247 -27.01 -23.62 -40.19
C PRO A 247 -27.11 -23.23 -41.68
N PRO A 248 -28.21 -22.60 -42.12
CA PRO A 248 -28.38 -22.12 -43.50
C PRO A 248 -27.29 -21.15 -43.98
N TYR A 249 -26.70 -20.39 -43.05
CA TYR A 249 -25.53 -19.52 -43.27
C TYR A 249 -24.82 -19.26 -41.91
N PRO A 250 -23.54 -18.86 -41.89
CA PRO A 250 -22.72 -18.92 -40.66
C PRO A 250 -23.16 -18.03 -39.49
N THR A 251 -24.00 -17.01 -39.73
CA THR A 251 -24.55 -16.12 -38.70
C THR A 251 -26.04 -16.33 -38.42
N TRP A 252 -26.68 -17.35 -38.98
CA TRP A 252 -28.12 -17.62 -38.78
C TRP A 252 -28.48 -17.67 -37.29
N PRO A 253 -29.59 -17.05 -36.83
CA PRO A 253 -30.66 -16.40 -37.61
C PRO A 253 -30.40 -14.93 -38.01
N VAL A 254 -29.18 -14.40 -37.83
CA VAL A 254 -28.84 -12.99 -38.10
C VAL A 254 -28.34 -12.81 -39.53
N ARG A 255 -29.14 -12.14 -40.38
CA ARG A 255 -28.78 -11.89 -41.78
C ARG A 255 -27.58 -10.96 -41.88
N THR A 256 -26.80 -11.14 -42.95
CA THR A 256 -25.65 -10.27 -43.26
C THR A 256 -26.04 -8.80 -43.36
N GLU A 257 -27.28 -8.53 -43.75
CA GLU A 257 -27.92 -7.21 -43.83
C GLU A 257 -27.94 -6.48 -42.47
N ALA A 258 -28.26 -7.18 -41.37
CA ALA A 258 -28.39 -6.59 -40.04
C ALA A 258 -27.08 -6.00 -39.50
N PHE A 259 -25.93 -6.54 -39.95
CA PHE A 259 -24.62 -6.06 -39.51
C PHE A 259 -24.25 -4.67 -40.04
N ALA A 260 -25.04 -4.08 -40.95
CA ALA A 260 -24.89 -2.66 -41.30
C ALA A 260 -24.99 -1.75 -40.07
N ASP A 261 -25.93 -2.07 -39.17
CA ASP A 261 -26.16 -1.36 -37.90
C ASP A 261 -25.06 -1.64 -36.84
N ALA A 262 -24.17 -2.63 -37.06
CA ALA A 262 -23.30 -3.15 -36.00
C ALA A 262 -22.31 -2.11 -35.45
N VAL A 263 -21.96 -1.09 -36.25
CA VAL A 263 -21.02 -0.02 -35.89
C VAL A 263 -21.51 0.87 -34.75
N ASP A 264 -22.83 0.93 -34.53
CA ASP A 264 -23.46 1.70 -33.46
C ASP A 264 -23.48 0.93 -32.12
N PHE A 265 -23.01 -0.32 -32.09
CA PHE A 265 -23.01 -1.19 -30.91
C PHE A 265 -21.60 -1.56 -30.45
N THR A 266 -21.43 -1.68 -29.13
CA THR A 266 -20.30 -2.42 -28.57
C THR A 266 -20.44 -3.92 -28.86
N PRO A 267 -19.35 -4.70 -28.88
CA PRO A 267 -19.39 -6.16 -29.00
C PRO A 267 -20.33 -6.85 -27.98
N ARG A 268 -20.43 -6.31 -26.75
CA ARG A 268 -21.33 -6.82 -25.70
C ARG A 268 -22.81 -6.55 -26.04
N GLN A 269 -23.14 -5.33 -26.48
CA GLN A 269 -24.52 -4.99 -26.87
C GLN A 269 -24.98 -5.75 -28.12
N LEU A 270 -24.10 -5.96 -29.11
CA LEU A 270 -24.36 -6.81 -30.27
C LEU A 270 -24.77 -8.21 -29.84
N LEU A 271 -23.96 -8.85 -28.99
CA LEU A 271 -24.25 -10.19 -28.48
C LEU A 271 -25.55 -10.23 -27.64
N ILE A 272 -25.78 -9.26 -26.76
CA ILE A 272 -27.02 -9.16 -25.96
C ILE A 272 -28.26 -9.01 -26.84
N ASN A 273 -28.22 -8.18 -27.89
CA ASN A 273 -29.37 -7.99 -28.79
C ASN A 273 -29.65 -9.25 -29.62
N ILE A 274 -28.61 -9.93 -30.10
CA ILE A 274 -28.73 -11.20 -30.83
C ILE A 274 -29.22 -12.31 -29.91
N GLU A 275 -28.71 -12.40 -28.68
CA GLU A 275 -29.18 -13.38 -27.70
C GLU A 275 -30.65 -13.12 -27.31
N ARG A 276 -31.05 -11.86 -27.11
CA ARG A 276 -32.46 -11.49 -26.88
C ARG A 276 -33.37 -11.96 -28.03
N HIS A 277 -32.91 -11.82 -29.27
CA HIS A 277 -33.61 -12.31 -30.46
C HIS A 277 -33.66 -13.84 -30.53
N ILE A 278 -32.56 -14.54 -30.26
CA ILE A 278 -32.52 -16.01 -30.22
C ILE A 278 -33.44 -16.53 -29.11
N ARG A 279 -33.39 -15.95 -27.90
CA ARG A 279 -34.32 -16.26 -26.79
C ARG A 279 -35.78 -16.02 -27.21
N SER A 280 -36.08 -14.96 -27.96
CA SER A 280 -37.42 -14.70 -28.51
C SER A 280 -37.85 -15.77 -29.52
N CYS A 281 -36.96 -16.16 -30.45
CA CYS A 281 -37.24 -17.21 -31.43
C CYS A 281 -37.50 -18.57 -30.76
N VAL A 282 -36.70 -18.93 -29.74
CA VAL A 282 -36.90 -20.14 -28.94
C VAL A 282 -38.22 -20.10 -28.17
N LEU A 283 -38.53 -18.98 -27.51
CA LEU A 283 -39.75 -18.82 -26.70
C LEU A 283 -41.03 -18.88 -27.54
N ASN A 284 -41.00 -18.34 -28.76
CA ASN A 284 -42.10 -18.42 -29.73
C ASN A 284 -42.09 -19.71 -30.59
N ARG A 285 -41.01 -20.51 -30.51
CA ARG A 285 -40.70 -21.67 -31.38
C ARG A 285 -40.66 -21.38 -32.88
N GLU A 286 -40.36 -20.14 -33.26
CA GLU A 286 -40.30 -19.70 -34.65
C GLU A 286 -38.94 -19.04 -34.93
N ALA A 287 -38.20 -19.56 -35.92
CA ALA A 287 -36.88 -19.06 -36.29
C ALA A 287 -37.00 -17.85 -37.23
N ILE A 288 -37.39 -16.71 -36.67
CA ILE A 288 -37.48 -15.43 -37.38
C ILE A 288 -36.06 -14.94 -37.68
N GLU A 289 -35.79 -14.55 -38.93
CA GLU A 289 -34.49 -14.02 -39.31
C GLU A 289 -34.35 -12.53 -38.98
N MET A 290 -33.28 -12.15 -38.28
CA MET A 290 -33.00 -10.78 -37.89
C MET A 290 -32.41 -9.99 -39.07
N THR A 291 -33.05 -8.88 -39.44
CA THR A 291 -32.67 -7.99 -40.55
C THR A 291 -32.08 -6.64 -40.11
N THR A 292 -32.26 -6.24 -38.84
CA THR A 292 -31.66 -5.04 -38.22
C THR A 292 -31.24 -5.34 -36.78
N LEU A 293 -30.25 -4.62 -36.27
CA LEU A 293 -29.84 -4.67 -34.86
C LEU A 293 -30.45 -3.52 -34.06
N ALA A 294 -30.75 -2.39 -34.71
CA ALA A 294 -31.41 -1.23 -34.13
C ALA A 294 -32.95 -1.38 -34.03
N ALA A 295 -33.44 -2.61 -33.86
CA ALA A 295 -34.85 -2.89 -33.64
C ALA A 295 -35.31 -2.28 -32.29
N SER A 296 -36.00 -1.15 -32.38
CA SER A 296 -36.64 -0.47 -31.25
C SER A 296 -37.54 -1.41 -30.45
N ALA A 297 -37.85 -1.00 -29.22
CA ALA A 297 -38.91 -1.61 -28.43
C ALA A 297 -40.29 -1.37 -29.09
N GLU A 298 -40.65 -2.20 -30.05
CA GLU A 298 -41.98 -2.80 -29.96
C GLU A 298 -42.06 -3.50 -28.61
N THR A 299 -42.81 -2.90 -27.69
CA THR A 299 -43.20 -3.52 -26.42
C THR A 299 -43.58 -4.97 -26.69
N PRO A 300 -43.04 -5.98 -25.96
CA PRO A 300 -43.39 -7.36 -26.21
C PRO A 300 -44.90 -7.50 -26.13
N ALA A 301 -45.52 -7.79 -27.28
CA ALA A 301 -46.97 -7.93 -27.39
C ALA A 301 -47.40 -8.95 -26.33
N SER A 302 -48.29 -8.49 -25.43
CA SER A 302 -48.56 -9.05 -24.10
C SER A 302 -48.15 -10.52 -23.92
N VAL A 303 -47.18 -10.78 -23.02
CA VAL A 303 -46.67 -12.11 -22.65
C VAL A 303 -47.73 -13.18 -22.86
N PRO A 304 -47.57 -14.11 -23.82
CA PRO A 304 -48.66 -14.97 -24.29
C PRO A 304 -49.12 -15.91 -23.18
N ALA A 305 -50.16 -15.47 -22.47
CA ALA A 305 -50.62 -16.10 -21.24
C ALA A 305 -51.59 -17.26 -21.54
N PRO A 306 -51.24 -18.51 -21.18
CA PRO A 306 -49.90 -19.05 -20.92
C PRO A 306 -49.57 -20.20 -21.90
N THR A 307 -48.34 -20.74 -21.85
CA THR A 307 -48.19 -22.20 -22.04
C THR A 307 -49.17 -22.88 -21.12
N SER A 308 -50.11 -23.64 -21.68
CA SER A 308 -51.36 -24.04 -21.03
C SER A 308 -51.18 -24.49 -19.58
N GLY A 309 -52.14 -24.22 -18.69
CA GLY A 309 -52.00 -24.51 -17.25
C GLY A 309 -51.69 -25.99 -16.89
N SER A 310 -51.83 -26.91 -17.86
CA SER A 310 -51.29 -28.26 -17.85
C SER A 310 -49.75 -28.31 -17.93
N SER A 311 -49.10 -27.57 -18.84
CA SER A 311 -47.64 -27.55 -19.03
C SER A 311 -46.90 -27.06 -17.78
N LEU A 312 -47.38 -25.97 -17.15
CA LEU A 312 -46.79 -25.51 -15.88
C LEU A 312 -46.96 -26.53 -14.76
N ARG A 313 -48.08 -27.28 -14.73
CA ARG A 313 -48.28 -28.39 -13.77
C ARG A 313 -47.42 -29.61 -14.07
N LEU A 314 -47.18 -29.93 -15.35
CA LEU A 314 -46.24 -30.99 -15.73
C LEU A 314 -44.81 -30.65 -15.30
N LEU A 315 -44.43 -29.37 -15.31
CA LEU A 315 -43.16 -28.89 -14.75
C LEU A 315 -43.17 -28.90 -13.21
N ASP A 316 -44.28 -28.54 -12.55
CA ASP A 316 -44.45 -28.70 -11.10
C ASP A 316 -44.28 -30.17 -10.67
N GLU A 317 -44.91 -31.11 -11.40
CA GLU A 317 -44.83 -32.56 -11.20
C GLU A 317 -43.43 -33.11 -11.52
N ARG A 318 -42.79 -32.66 -12.62
CA ARG A 318 -41.41 -33.04 -12.99
C ARG A 318 -40.42 -32.58 -11.91
N TYR A 319 -40.52 -31.34 -11.46
CA TYR A 319 -39.67 -30.79 -10.40
C TYR A 319 -39.88 -31.52 -9.07
N ALA A 320 -41.13 -31.79 -8.68
CA ALA A 320 -41.43 -32.59 -7.48
C ALA A 320 -40.86 -34.02 -7.58
N ALA A 321 -40.98 -34.68 -8.73
CA ALA A 321 -40.40 -36.00 -8.97
C ALA A 321 -38.86 -35.97 -8.92
N LEU A 322 -38.22 -34.97 -9.52
CA LEU A 322 -36.76 -34.77 -9.46
C LEU A 322 -36.29 -34.52 -8.02
N ARG A 323 -36.97 -33.68 -7.23
CA ARG A 323 -36.65 -33.47 -5.80
C ARG A 323 -36.79 -34.76 -4.98
N ALA A 324 -37.79 -35.59 -5.29
CA ALA A 324 -38.00 -36.88 -4.61
C ALA A 324 -36.96 -37.94 -5.01
N GLN A 325 -36.39 -37.86 -6.21
CA GLN A 325 -35.36 -38.77 -6.73
C GLN A 325 -33.92 -38.28 -6.46
N ALA A 326 -33.76 -37.02 -6.05
CA ALA A 326 -32.46 -36.40 -5.80
C ALA A 326 -31.66 -37.13 -4.71
N GLN A 327 -30.53 -37.72 -5.10
CA GLN A 327 -29.56 -38.32 -4.20
C GLN A 327 -28.70 -37.20 -3.61
N VAL A 328 -28.84 -36.98 -2.29
CA VAL A 328 -28.22 -35.85 -1.57
C VAL A 328 -27.22 -36.26 -0.49
N ALA A 329 -27.15 -37.55 -0.17
CA ALA A 329 -26.15 -38.10 0.74
C ALA A 329 -24.75 -37.99 0.11
N GLY A 330 -23.77 -37.51 0.89
CA GLY A 330 -22.37 -37.41 0.48
C GLY A 330 -22.01 -36.20 -0.40
N LEU A 331 -22.97 -35.41 -0.90
CA LEU A 331 -22.67 -34.21 -1.72
C LEU A 331 -21.90 -33.13 -0.94
N LEU A 332 -22.02 -33.13 0.39
CA LEU A 332 -21.31 -32.24 1.32
C LEU A 332 -20.27 -32.99 2.16
N ASP A 333 -19.70 -34.09 1.67
CA ASP A 333 -18.52 -34.70 2.30
C ASP A 333 -17.25 -33.94 1.85
N SER A 334 -16.22 -33.84 2.70
CA SER A 334 -15.03 -33.00 2.41
C SER A 334 -14.16 -33.47 1.24
N ALA A 335 -14.41 -34.68 0.73
CA ALA A 335 -13.85 -35.21 -0.52
C ALA A 335 -14.64 -34.82 -1.78
N ASN A 336 -15.93 -34.49 -1.63
CA ASN A 336 -16.86 -34.22 -2.73
C ASN A 336 -17.20 -32.73 -2.87
N GLU A 337 -17.03 -31.93 -1.79
CA GLU A 337 -17.42 -30.52 -1.73
C GLU A 337 -16.89 -29.68 -2.91
N ASP A 338 -15.66 -29.91 -3.36
CA ASP A 338 -15.01 -29.16 -4.44
C ASP A 338 -15.41 -29.61 -5.85
N THR A 339 -16.23 -30.67 -5.97
CA THR A 339 -16.67 -31.25 -7.25
C THR A 339 -18.19 -31.15 -7.42
N GLU A 340 -18.99 -31.51 -6.42
CA GLU A 340 -20.45 -31.53 -6.53
C GLU A 340 -21.12 -30.19 -6.20
N VAL A 341 -20.57 -29.40 -5.27
CA VAL A 341 -21.21 -28.14 -4.85
C VAL A 341 -21.15 -27.04 -5.94
N PRO A 342 -20.04 -26.82 -6.68
CA PRO A 342 -20.00 -25.79 -7.72
C PRO A 342 -21.09 -25.91 -8.80
N PRO A 343 -21.34 -27.07 -9.46
CA PRO A 343 -22.39 -27.18 -10.46
C PRO A 343 -23.81 -27.09 -9.87
N LEU A 344 -23.99 -27.42 -8.59
CA LEU A 344 -25.27 -27.25 -7.89
C LEU A 344 -25.56 -25.79 -7.58
N LEU A 345 -24.56 -25.02 -7.12
CA LEU A 345 -24.70 -23.58 -6.90
C LEU A 345 -24.86 -22.81 -8.22
N ALA A 346 -24.14 -23.20 -9.27
CA ALA A 346 -24.29 -22.58 -10.59
C ALA A 346 -25.72 -22.73 -11.14
N ALA A 347 -26.28 -23.95 -11.10
CA ALA A 347 -27.68 -24.18 -11.46
C ALA A 347 -28.68 -23.41 -10.59
N ALA A 348 -28.37 -23.22 -9.29
CA ALA A 348 -29.21 -22.45 -8.38
C ALA A 348 -29.24 -20.95 -8.72
N LEU A 349 -28.07 -20.38 -9.05
CA LEU A 349 -27.91 -18.96 -9.37
C LEU A 349 -28.44 -18.64 -10.77
N ASP A 350 -28.20 -19.50 -11.77
CA ASP A 350 -28.81 -19.38 -13.10
C ASP A 350 -30.35 -19.42 -13.02
N ALA A 351 -30.91 -20.39 -12.29
CA ALA A 351 -32.35 -20.42 -12.01
C ALA A 351 -32.83 -19.10 -11.34
N TRP A 352 -32.13 -18.60 -10.33
CA TRP A 352 -32.47 -17.35 -9.64
C TRP A 352 -32.40 -16.11 -10.54
N ILE A 353 -31.43 -16.03 -11.45
CA ILE A 353 -31.34 -14.98 -12.47
C ILE A 353 -32.55 -15.07 -13.42
N ARG A 354 -32.86 -16.27 -13.91
CA ARG A 354 -34.00 -16.57 -14.80
C ARG A 354 -35.38 -16.34 -14.14
N GLU A 355 -35.48 -16.22 -12.81
CA GLU A 355 -36.73 -15.94 -12.08
C GLU A 355 -37.25 -14.49 -12.21
N GLY A 356 -36.47 -13.59 -12.83
CA GLY A 356 -36.90 -12.23 -13.15
C GLY A 356 -36.43 -11.16 -12.18
N LEU A 357 -35.22 -11.30 -11.64
CA LEU A 357 -34.47 -10.23 -10.95
C LEU A 357 -33.14 -9.88 -11.66
N GLY A 358 -32.70 -10.70 -12.63
CA GLY A 358 -31.33 -10.70 -13.14
C GLY A 358 -31.11 -10.04 -14.49
N ALA A 359 -31.32 -8.73 -14.61
CA ALA A 359 -30.80 -7.94 -15.73
C ALA A 359 -29.36 -7.46 -15.46
N ASP A 360 -29.12 -6.97 -14.24
CA ASP A 360 -27.84 -6.39 -13.79
C ASP A 360 -26.84 -7.45 -13.26
N PHE A 361 -27.25 -8.72 -13.22
CA PHE A 361 -26.58 -9.81 -12.52
C PHE A 361 -25.91 -10.80 -13.49
N ASP A 362 -24.73 -11.26 -13.12
CA ASP A 362 -23.91 -12.23 -13.85
C ASP A 362 -23.25 -13.21 -12.86
N GLN A 363 -22.80 -14.37 -13.34
CA GLN A 363 -22.08 -15.37 -12.54
C GLN A 363 -20.69 -15.62 -13.10
N ASP A 364 -19.67 -15.44 -12.26
CA ASP A 364 -18.29 -15.66 -12.69
C ASP A 364 -17.97 -17.16 -12.92
N THR A 365 -17.12 -17.43 -13.91
CA THR A 365 -16.67 -18.79 -14.25
C THR A 365 -15.70 -19.32 -13.19
N ILE A 366 -16.13 -20.33 -12.43
CA ILE A 366 -15.35 -20.95 -11.36
C ILE A 366 -14.40 -22.03 -11.93
N PRO A 367 -13.12 -22.09 -11.49
CA PRO A 367 -12.19 -23.14 -11.92
C PRO A 367 -12.68 -24.56 -11.58
N VAL A 368 -12.65 -25.47 -12.57
CA VAL A 368 -13.18 -26.85 -12.46
C VAL A 368 -12.41 -27.71 -11.43
N ARG A 369 -11.17 -27.35 -11.07
CA ARG A 369 -10.36 -28.07 -10.07
C ARG A 369 -9.97 -27.19 -8.89
N ARG A 370 -10.44 -27.58 -7.70
CA ARG A 370 -10.05 -27.02 -6.39
C ARG A 370 -10.14 -25.48 -6.34
N PRO A 371 -11.28 -24.88 -6.72
CA PRO A 371 -11.42 -23.44 -6.73
C PRO A 371 -11.42 -22.89 -5.29
N ALA A 372 -11.05 -21.62 -5.12
CA ALA A 372 -11.11 -20.96 -3.82
C ALA A 372 -12.55 -20.67 -3.37
N LEU A 373 -13.47 -20.46 -4.33
CA LEU A 373 -14.91 -20.25 -4.16
C LEU A 373 -15.68 -21.29 -4.98
N HIS A 374 -16.84 -21.74 -4.54
CA HIS A 374 -17.70 -22.66 -5.30
C HIS A 374 -18.68 -21.93 -6.22
N ALA A 375 -19.04 -20.69 -5.91
CA ALA A 375 -19.75 -19.78 -6.80
C ALA A 375 -19.46 -18.32 -6.43
N ARG A 376 -19.64 -17.40 -7.39
CA ARG A 376 -19.67 -15.94 -7.14
C ARG A 376 -20.70 -15.31 -8.06
N LEU A 377 -21.72 -14.70 -7.46
CA LEU A 377 -22.71 -13.87 -8.14
C LEU A 377 -22.24 -12.42 -8.10
N ARG A 378 -22.32 -11.72 -9.23
CA ARG A 378 -21.86 -10.35 -9.44
C ARG A 378 -23.04 -9.49 -9.90
N ARG A 379 -23.26 -8.33 -9.27
CA ARG A 379 -24.22 -7.32 -9.74
C ARG A 379 -23.46 -6.06 -10.11
N THR A 380 -23.69 -5.58 -11.32
CA THR A 380 -23.19 -4.26 -11.74
C THR A 380 -24.10 -3.20 -11.12
N LEU A 381 -23.53 -2.28 -10.33
CA LEU A 381 -24.26 -1.19 -9.69
C LEU A 381 -24.22 0.09 -10.53
N ASP A 382 -23.13 0.28 -11.28
CA ASP A 382 -22.95 1.37 -12.24
C ASP A 382 -21.93 0.92 -13.31
N GLU A 383 -22.35 0.87 -14.58
CA GLU A 383 -21.48 0.51 -15.71
C GLU A 383 -20.43 1.60 -16.04
N GLY A 384 -20.67 2.86 -15.65
CA GLY A 384 -19.78 3.99 -15.93
C GLY A 384 -18.56 4.04 -15.02
N THR A 385 -18.73 3.74 -13.72
CA THR A 385 -17.61 3.59 -12.78
C THR A 385 -17.10 2.16 -12.64
N GLY A 386 -17.85 1.14 -13.10
CA GLY A 386 -17.50 -0.27 -12.86
C GLY A 386 -17.71 -0.71 -11.42
N ASN A 387 -18.60 -0.04 -10.70
CA ASN A 387 -18.94 -0.33 -9.31
C ASN A 387 -19.80 -1.61 -9.22
N GLU A 388 -19.44 -2.55 -8.36
CA GLU A 388 -20.03 -3.90 -8.33
C GLU A 388 -20.24 -4.43 -6.91
N ALA A 389 -21.35 -5.15 -6.70
CA ALA A 389 -21.56 -5.98 -5.52
C ALA A 389 -21.35 -7.47 -5.84
N HIS A 390 -20.72 -8.20 -4.92
CA HIS A 390 -20.29 -9.60 -5.09
C HIS A 390 -20.80 -10.46 -3.92
N TRP A 391 -21.50 -11.55 -4.24
CA TRP A 391 -21.93 -12.59 -3.29
C TRP A 391 -21.18 -13.89 -3.61
N ALA A 392 -20.12 -14.15 -2.85
CA ALA A 392 -19.27 -15.33 -2.98
C ALA A 392 -19.74 -16.47 -2.07
N PHE A 393 -19.64 -17.71 -2.53
CA PHE A 393 -20.07 -18.91 -1.80
C PHE A 393 -18.94 -19.94 -1.73
N ARG A 394 -18.76 -20.59 -0.57
CA ARG A 394 -17.81 -21.70 -0.40
C ARG A 394 -18.32 -22.71 0.63
N ALA A 395 -18.55 -23.95 0.26
CA ALA A 395 -18.74 -25.02 1.23
C ALA A 395 -17.41 -25.43 1.89
N ILE A 396 -17.47 -25.70 3.19
CA ILE A 396 -16.36 -26.23 4.00
C ILE A 396 -16.94 -27.23 4.99
N ALA A 397 -17.06 -28.49 4.56
CA ALA A 397 -17.46 -29.62 5.39
C ALA A 397 -16.27 -30.27 6.11
N GLU A 398 -15.03 -29.97 5.70
CA GLU A 398 -13.81 -30.46 6.33
C GLU A 398 -13.78 -30.20 7.85
N GLN A 399 -13.44 -31.23 8.64
CA GLN A 399 -13.36 -31.17 10.10
C GLN A 399 -11.90 -31.13 10.60
N HIS A 400 -10.94 -31.52 9.77
CA HIS A 400 -9.53 -31.49 10.14
C HIS A 400 -9.05 -30.04 10.22
N TYR A 401 -9.02 -29.52 11.46
CA TYR A 401 -8.57 -28.19 11.93
C TYR A 401 -7.69 -27.37 10.97
N ASN A 402 -6.63 -27.96 10.42
CA ASN A 402 -5.72 -27.27 9.51
C ASN A 402 -6.38 -26.89 8.17
N ALA A 403 -7.08 -27.83 7.54
CA ALA A 403 -7.63 -27.70 6.20
C ALA A 403 -8.92 -26.85 6.21
N GLU A 404 -9.74 -26.98 7.25
CA GLU A 404 -10.85 -26.07 7.56
C GLU A 404 -10.37 -24.60 7.62
N LEU A 405 -9.31 -24.32 8.39
CA LEU A 405 -8.73 -22.98 8.53
C LEU A 405 -8.11 -22.48 7.22
N ALA A 406 -7.44 -23.36 6.47
CA ALA A 406 -6.86 -23.02 5.17
C ALA A 406 -7.94 -22.65 4.13
N ARG A 407 -8.97 -23.49 3.97
CA ARG A 407 -10.08 -23.25 3.02
C ARG A 407 -10.82 -21.95 3.34
N LEU A 408 -11.07 -21.65 4.62
CA LEU A 408 -11.66 -20.39 5.04
C LEU A 408 -10.79 -19.18 4.63
N ARG A 409 -9.48 -19.21 4.95
CA ARG A 409 -8.54 -18.13 4.60
C ARG A 409 -8.44 -17.92 3.08
N ASN A 410 -8.35 -19.01 2.31
CA ASN A 410 -8.28 -18.98 0.85
C ASN A 410 -9.56 -18.35 0.25
N ALA A 411 -10.73 -18.70 0.79
CA ALA A 411 -12.01 -18.13 0.36
C ALA A 411 -12.12 -16.62 0.68
N CYS A 412 -11.69 -16.17 1.86
CA CYS A 412 -11.66 -14.74 2.20
C CYS A 412 -10.82 -13.93 1.20
N VAL A 413 -9.63 -14.44 0.84
CA VAL A 413 -8.74 -13.80 -0.15
C VAL A 413 -9.40 -13.75 -1.53
N ALA A 414 -9.97 -14.86 -2.01
CA ALA A 414 -10.61 -14.93 -3.33
C ALA A 414 -11.93 -14.14 -3.44
N ALA A 415 -12.63 -13.93 -2.33
CA ALA A 415 -13.81 -13.06 -2.26
C ALA A 415 -13.46 -11.56 -2.18
N GLY A 416 -12.19 -11.20 -1.95
CA GLY A 416 -11.78 -9.82 -1.67
C GLY A 416 -12.34 -9.30 -0.34
N LEU A 417 -12.57 -10.19 0.64
CA LEU A 417 -13.26 -9.87 1.88
C LEU A 417 -12.34 -9.06 2.82
N ALA A 418 -12.63 -7.77 2.96
CA ALA A 418 -11.85 -6.84 3.78
C ALA A 418 -12.77 -5.90 4.59
N HIS A 419 -12.30 -5.50 5.77
CA HIS A 419 -13.07 -4.71 6.71
C HIS A 419 -13.51 -3.36 6.11
N GLY A 420 -14.80 -3.05 6.20
CA GLY A 420 -15.40 -1.83 5.65
C GLY A 420 -15.78 -1.87 4.16
N ILE A 421 -15.64 -3.00 3.45
CA ILE A 421 -16.11 -3.15 2.05
C ILE A 421 -17.46 -3.88 2.00
N ALA A 422 -18.54 -3.15 2.32
CA ALA A 422 -19.90 -3.73 2.47
C ALA A 422 -20.47 -4.43 1.20
N GLN A 423 -19.89 -4.16 0.03
CA GLN A 423 -20.29 -4.74 -1.26
C GLN A 423 -19.60 -6.08 -1.58
N ARG A 424 -18.68 -6.57 -0.76
CA ARG A 424 -18.04 -7.90 -0.89
C ARG A 424 -18.56 -8.81 0.21
N GLN A 425 -19.38 -9.81 -0.12
CA GLN A 425 -19.97 -10.75 0.84
C GLN A 425 -19.48 -12.18 0.57
N LEU A 426 -19.18 -12.92 1.64
CA LEU A 426 -18.76 -14.33 1.57
C LEU A 426 -19.62 -15.20 2.48
N PHE A 427 -20.30 -16.17 1.88
CA PHE A 427 -21.14 -17.18 2.54
C PHE A 427 -20.41 -18.51 2.61
N VAL A 428 -20.01 -18.90 3.82
CA VAL A 428 -19.45 -20.22 4.08
C VAL A 428 -20.58 -21.20 4.34
N LEU A 429 -20.69 -22.22 3.50
CA LEU A 429 -21.75 -23.23 3.58
C LEU A 429 -21.27 -24.38 4.47
N ARG A 430 -21.82 -24.47 5.68
CA ARG A 430 -21.39 -25.45 6.69
C ARG A 430 -22.52 -25.79 7.66
N ASN A 431 -22.79 -27.08 7.82
CA ASN A 431 -23.83 -27.60 8.71
C ASN A 431 -23.34 -27.86 10.14
N GLU A 432 -22.02 -27.99 10.34
CA GLU A 432 -21.40 -28.22 11.64
C GLU A 432 -20.85 -26.94 12.27
N GLN A 433 -20.81 -26.89 13.59
CA GLN A 433 -20.21 -25.77 14.30
C GLN A 433 -18.69 -25.72 14.07
N TRP A 434 -18.15 -24.50 13.96
CA TRP A 434 -16.71 -24.24 14.05
C TRP A 434 -16.21 -24.72 15.43
N SER A 435 -15.27 -25.66 15.47
CA SER A 435 -14.90 -26.31 16.74
C SER A 435 -13.85 -25.52 17.55
N ASP A 436 -13.91 -25.63 18.88
CA ASP A 436 -13.54 -24.57 19.84
C ASP A 436 -12.02 -24.34 20.12
N SER A 437 -11.20 -24.29 19.07
CA SER A 437 -9.79 -23.93 19.16
C SER A 437 -9.62 -22.40 19.14
N PRO A 438 -8.80 -21.79 20.03
CA PRO A 438 -8.56 -20.34 20.03
C PRO A 438 -8.07 -19.76 18.69
N LYS A 439 -7.28 -20.52 17.91
CA LYS A 439 -6.81 -20.10 16.57
C LYS A 439 -7.96 -20.07 15.55
N ARG A 440 -8.95 -20.96 15.68
CA ARG A 440 -10.17 -20.95 14.86
C ARG A 440 -11.14 -19.87 15.31
N ARG A 441 -11.40 -19.72 16.62
CA ARG A 441 -12.33 -18.71 17.15
C ARG A 441 -11.93 -17.32 16.64
N ARG A 442 -10.65 -16.96 16.80
CA ARG A 442 -10.08 -15.73 16.25
C ARG A 442 -10.22 -15.60 14.73
N ALA A 443 -9.96 -16.66 13.94
CA ALA A 443 -10.07 -16.58 12.49
C ALA A 443 -11.52 -16.47 11.99
N VAL A 444 -12.48 -17.06 12.71
CA VAL A 444 -13.92 -16.92 12.46
C VAL A 444 -14.42 -15.54 12.90
N GLU A 445 -13.92 -15.02 14.03
CA GLU A 445 -14.15 -13.63 14.48
C GLU A 445 -13.63 -12.62 13.43
N GLU A 446 -12.41 -12.80 12.92
CA GLU A 446 -11.81 -11.99 11.84
C GLU A 446 -12.62 -12.08 10.53
N PHE A 447 -13.11 -13.27 10.16
CA PHE A 447 -14.00 -13.49 9.00
C PHE A 447 -15.37 -12.79 9.15
N VAL A 448 -16.02 -12.92 10.31
CA VAL A 448 -17.32 -12.27 10.57
C VAL A 448 -17.17 -10.75 10.66
N ALA A 449 -16.10 -10.25 11.30
CA ALA A 449 -15.79 -8.82 11.35
C ALA A 449 -15.49 -8.23 9.96
N ALA A 450 -15.02 -9.04 9.01
CA ALA A 450 -14.83 -8.62 7.61
C ALA A 450 -16.12 -8.68 6.76
N GLY A 451 -17.28 -9.03 7.34
CA GLY A 451 -18.56 -9.13 6.63
C GLY A 451 -18.96 -10.54 6.19
N GLY A 452 -18.17 -11.56 6.56
CA GLY A 452 -18.44 -12.96 6.25
C GLY A 452 -19.59 -13.56 7.07
N ARG A 453 -20.33 -14.50 6.49
CA ARG A 453 -21.47 -15.17 7.14
C ARG A 453 -21.37 -16.69 6.96
N THR A 454 -21.63 -17.47 8.01
CA THR A 454 -21.79 -18.93 7.89
C THR A 454 -23.28 -19.24 7.71
N LEU A 455 -23.63 -20.08 6.73
CA LEU A 455 -25.00 -20.56 6.50
C LEU A 455 -25.02 -22.10 6.46
N PRO A 456 -26.06 -22.75 7.02
CA PRO A 456 -26.29 -24.16 6.77
C PRO A 456 -26.79 -24.37 5.33
N LEU A 457 -26.51 -25.54 4.77
CA LEU A 457 -27.08 -26.03 3.51
C LEU A 457 -27.83 -27.34 3.80
N GLY A 458 -29.15 -27.20 3.97
CA GLY A 458 -30.04 -28.29 4.39
C GLY A 458 -30.37 -29.29 3.28
N GLU A 459 -30.88 -30.46 3.69
CA GLU A 459 -31.24 -31.55 2.76
C GLU A 459 -32.34 -31.14 1.75
N ASP A 460 -33.30 -30.30 2.17
CA ASP A 460 -34.39 -29.81 1.30
C ASP A 460 -33.89 -28.79 0.26
N ASP A 461 -32.92 -27.95 0.63
CA ASP A 461 -32.22 -27.07 -0.31
C ASP A 461 -31.39 -27.92 -1.29
N LEU A 462 -30.61 -28.90 -0.82
CA LEU A 462 -29.84 -29.81 -1.69
C LEU A 462 -30.74 -30.55 -2.70
N ARG A 463 -31.90 -31.08 -2.27
CA ARG A 463 -32.88 -31.71 -3.18
C ARG A 463 -33.37 -30.76 -4.25
N SER A 464 -33.58 -29.49 -3.88
CA SER A 464 -33.99 -28.43 -4.80
C SER A 464 -32.89 -28.09 -5.80
N LEU A 465 -31.65 -27.93 -5.33
CA LEU A 465 -30.48 -27.63 -6.17
C LEU A 465 -30.17 -28.77 -7.16
N VAL A 466 -30.23 -30.03 -6.72
CA VAL A 466 -30.08 -31.21 -7.60
C VAL A 466 -31.19 -31.25 -8.65
N ALA A 467 -32.44 -31.01 -8.24
CA ALA A 467 -33.58 -30.97 -9.17
C ALA A 467 -33.48 -29.82 -10.18
N LEU A 468 -33.02 -28.64 -9.77
CA LEU A 468 -32.77 -27.50 -10.66
C LEU A 468 -31.62 -27.78 -11.64
N ARG A 469 -30.51 -28.39 -11.19
CA ARG A 469 -29.40 -28.81 -12.06
C ARG A 469 -29.88 -29.74 -13.18
N THR A 470 -30.71 -30.73 -12.84
CA THR A 470 -31.27 -31.64 -13.84
C THR A 470 -32.31 -30.96 -14.74
N LEU A 471 -33.20 -30.12 -14.17
CA LEU A 471 -34.26 -29.45 -14.94
C LEU A 471 -33.72 -28.39 -15.92
N LEU A 472 -32.64 -27.69 -15.56
CA LEU A 472 -31.90 -26.80 -16.45
C LEU A 472 -31.11 -27.58 -17.52
N ALA A 473 -30.57 -28.76 -17.21
CA ALA A 473 -29.90 -29.61 -18.19
C ALA A 473 -30.89 -30.30 -19.17
N GLU A 474 -32.16 -30.42 -18.80
CA GLU A 474 -33.24 -30.96 -19.66
C GLU A 474 -33.90 -29.91 -20.57
N GLU A 475 -33.68 -28.60 -20.31
CA GLU A 475 -34.39 -27.43 -20.88
C GLU A 475 -35.82 -27.70 -21.42
N PRO A 476 -36.75 -28.23 -20.59
CA PRO A 476 -38.06 -28.65 -21.07
C PRO A 476 -38.96 -27.46 -21.46
N ASP A 477 -39.84 -27.73 -22.42
CA ASP A 477 -40.86 -26.81 -22.95
C ASP A 477 -41.55 -25.95 -21.87
N GLY A 478 -41.27 -24.65 -21.88
CA GLY A 478 -41.89 -23.67 -20.97
C GLY A 478 -41.13 -23.42 -19.67
N LEU A 479 -39.94 -24.00 -19.46
CA LEU A 479 -39.10 -23.81 -18.26
C LEU A 479 -38.96 -22.34 -17.85
N GLN A 480 -38.67 -21.44 -18.79
CA GLN A 480 -38.48 -20.01 -18.50
C GLN A 480 -39.73 -19.32 -17.93
N ALA A 481 -40.93 -19.71 -18.40
CA ALA A 481 -42.19 -19.20 -17.85
C ALA A 481 -42.48 -19.81 -16.47
N TRP A 482 -42.15 -21.09 -16.28
CA TRP A 482 -42.29 -21.79 -15.00
C TRP A 482 -41.36 -21.22 -13.91
N LEU A 483 -40.09 -20.93 -14.23
CA LEU A 483 -39.16 -20.27 -13.30
C LEU A 483 -39.72 -18.92 -12.84
N ALA A 484 -40.08 -18.02 -13.77
CA ALA A 484 -40.60 -16.69 -13.45
C ALA A 484 -41.85 -16.69 -12.54
N ASP A 485 -42.76 -17.66 -12.73
CA ASP A 485 -44.03 -17.81 -12.00
C ASP A 485 -43.87 -18.58 -10.66
N ARG A 486 -43.15 -19.71 -10.65
CA ARG A 486 -43.02 -20.59 -9.47
C ARG A 486 -41.87 -20.23 -8.54
N ARG A 487 -40.82 -19.60 -9.06
CA ARG A 487 -39.66 -19.12 -8.31
C ARG A 487 -39.04 -20.16 -7.34
N PRO A 488 -38.66 -21.36 -7.83
CA PRO A 488 -38.13 -22.44 -7.00
C PRO A 488 -36.80 -22.14 -6.29
N ALA A 489 -35.90 -21.37 -6.90
CA ALA A 489 -34.55 -21.10 -6.41
C ALA A 489 -34.54 -20.01 -5.34
N SER A 490 -35.20 -18.87 -5.58
CA SER A 490 -35.35 -17.80 -4.57
C SER A 490 -36.20 -18.21 -3.35
N ARG A 491 -36.86 -19.37 -3.39
CA ARG A 491 -37.56 -20.01 -2.26
C ARG A 491 -36.71 -21.01 -1.47
N THR A 492 -35.49 -21.33 -1.91
CA THR A 492 -34.54 -22.11 -1.09
C THR A 492 -34.07 -21.28 0.11
N ASN A 493 -33.84 -21.92 1.26
CA ASN A 493 -33.46 -21.21 2.48
C ASN A 493 -32.09 -20.55 2.33
N LEU A 494 -31.15 -21.24 1.66
CA LEU A 494 -29.86 -20.69 1.25
C LEU A 494 -30.00 -19.39 0.46
N LEU A 495 -30.64 -19.39 -0.71
CA LEU A 495 -30.66 -18.19 -1.56
C LEU A 495 -31.57 -17.09 -1.00
N ALA A 496 -32.69 -17.45 -0.36
CA ALA A 496 -33.55 -16.49 0.33
C ALA A 496 -32.81 -15.75 1.46
N THR A 497 -31.85 -16.40 2.14
CA THR A 497 -31.06 -15.79 3.22
C THR A 497 -29.82 -15.06 2.70
N ALA A 498 -29.12 -15.63 1.71
CA ALA A 498 -27.88 -15.06 1.18
C ALA A 498 -28.11 -13.84 0.27
N LEU A 499 -29.18 -13.88 -0.55
CA LEU A 499 -29.50 -12.84 -1.53
C LEU A 499 -30.64 -11.90 -1.06
N ALA A 500 -31.02 -11.96 0.23
CA ALA A 500 -32.05 -11.13 0.84
C ALA A 500 -31.87 -9.61 0.60
N ASP A 501 -30.61 -9.18 0.56
CA ASP A 501 -30.22 -7.78 0.34
C ASP A 501 -29.78 -7.48 -1.09
N ALA A 502 -29.63 -8.50 -1.96
CA ALA A 502 -29.13 -8.32 -3.32
C ALA A 502 -30.09 -7.53 -4.24
N GLY A 503 -31.39 -7.70 -4.02
CA GLY A 503 -32.47 -6.96 -4.69
C GLY A 503 -32.86 -5.64 -4.02
N ARG A 504 -32.16 -5.20 -2.96
CA ARG A 504 -32.35 -3.88 -2.35
C ARG A 504 -31.40 -2.88 -2.98
N GLU A 505 -31.81 -1.62 -3.08
CA GLU A 505 -30.84 -0.53 -3.18
C GLU A 505 -30.08 -0.43 -1.84
N PRO A 506 -28.76 -0.17 -1.83
CA PRO A 506 -28.04 0.10 -0.60
C PRO A 506 -28.64 1.37 0.05
N PRO A 507 -28.77 1.43 1.39
CA PRO A 507 -29.45 2.53 2.06
C PRO A 507 -28.72 3.86 1.82
N THR A 508 -29.36 4.73 1.04
CA THR A 508 -28.86 6.06 0.65
C THR A 508 -28.94 7.05 1.81
N GLN A 509 -28.03 6.91 2.78
CA GLN A 509 -27.81 7.92 3.83
C GLN A 509 -27.04 9.15 3.34
N TYR A 510 -27.41 9.67 2.17
CA TYR A 510 -26.92 10.93 1.62
C TYR A 510 -28.11 11.73 1.05
N PRO A 511 -28.25 13.04 1.36
CA PRO A 511 -29.34 13.84 0.82
C PRO A 511 -29.18 14.00 -0.70
N THR A 512 -30.19 13.60 -1.47
CA THR A 512 -30.23 13.83 -2.92
C THR A 512 -30.41 15.31 -3.23
N THR A 513 -29.32 16.04 -3.42
CA THR A 513 -29.32 17.36 -4.07
C THR A 513 -29.05 17.18 -5.56
N THR A 514 -30.00 17.57 -6.40
CA THR A 514 -29.91 17.49 -7.87
C THR A 514 -28.95 18.53 -8.45
N GLY A 515 -27.64 18.24 -8.35
CA GLY A 515 -26.58 19.00 -9.02
C GLY A 515 -26.20 18.37 -10.37
N HIS A 516 -26.29 19.14 -11.45
CA HIS A 516 -25.86 18.70 -12.78
C HIS A 516 -24.33 18.80 -12.88
N LEU A 517 -23.62 17.69 -13.08
CA LEU A 517 -22.19 17.71 -13.41
C LEU A 517 -22.00 18.24 -14.85
N PRO A 518 -21.02 19.12 -15.12
CA PRO A 518 -20.76 19.58 -16.47
C PRO A 518 -20.20 18.44 -17.32
N ALA A 519 -20.80 18.21 -18.50
CA ALA A 519 -20.29 17.24 -19.45
C ALA A 519 -18.94 17.68 -20.01
N ILE A 520 -17.95 16.77 -19.98
CA ILE A 520 -16.69 16.95 -20.69
C ILE A 520 -16.92 16.51 -22.13
N GLU A 521 -17.01 17.47 -23.05
CA GLU A 521 -17.08 17.16 -24.48
C GLU A 521 -15.78 16.49 -24.98
N PRO A 522 -15.86 15.46 -25.82
CA PRO A 522 -14.68 14.92 -26.48
C PRO A 522 -14.14 15.93 -27.51
N PRO A 523 -12.80 16.07 -27.66
CA PRO A 523 -12.23 17.03 -28.58
C PRO A 523 -12.59 16.70 -30.05
N PRO A 524 -12.85 17.71 -30.90
CA PRO A 524 -13.27 17.50 -32.28
C PRO A 524 -12.18 16.83 -33.12
N ARG A 525 -12.57 15.85 -33.94
CA ARG A 525 -11.69 15.15 -34.89
C ARG A 525 -11.15 16.14 -35.94
N SER A 526 -9.88 16.53 -35.80
CA SER A 526 -9.19 17.41 -36.75
C SER A 526 -8.68 16.64 -37.98
N MET A 527 -8.95 17.17 -39.17
CA MET A 527 -8.57 16.56 -40.45
C MET A 527 -7.09 16.78 -40.82
N GLU A 528 -6.56 15.81 -41.56
CA GLU A 528 -5.49 15.92 -42.56
C GLU A 528 -4.26 16.79 -42.24
N ALA A 529 -3.16 16.14 -41.86
CA ALA A 529 -1.84 16.76 -41.89
C ALA A 529 -1.40 17.12 -43.32
N ARG A 530 -0.96 18.38 -43.53
CA ARG A 530 -0.19 18.80 -44.71
C ARG A 530 1.24 19.19 -44.33
N PRO A 531 2.23 18.97 -45.22
CA PRO A 531 3.65 19.13 -44.89
C PRO A 531 4.12 20.61 -44.86
N PRO A 532 5.21 20.92 -44.15
CA PRO A 532 5.68 22.29 -43.95
C PRO A 532 6.43 22.88 -45.16
N GLN A 533 6.25 24.18 -45.38
CA GLN A 533 7.07 25.05 -46.22
C GLN A 533 7.33 26.39 -45.48
N PRO A 534 8.37 27.15 -45.85
CA PRO A 534 9.21 27.84 -44.85
C PRO A 534 8.84 29.30 -44.53
N LEU A 535 9.52 29.80 -43.49
CA LEU A 535 9.51 31.16 -42.94
C LEU A 535 9.86 32.25 -43.96
N THR A 536 9.17 33.39 -43.87
CA THR A 536 9.68 34.72 -44.28
C THR A 536 9.17 35.83 -43.36
N ASP A 537 10.02 36.82 -43.15
CA ASP A 537 9.92 38.02 -42.31
C ASP A 537 8.63 38.87 -42.43
N GLY A 538 8.34 39.69 -41.42
CA GLY A 538 7.26 40.69 -41.47
C GLY A 538 7.10 41.54 -40.20
N ASN A 539 7.79 42.67 -40.13
CA ASN A 539 7.69 43.66 -39.05
C ASN A 539 6.42 44.54 -39.23
N ASP A 540 5.71 44.89 -38.15
CA ASP A 540 5.38 46.27 -37.72
C ASP A 540 4.18 46.33 -36.75
N ALA A 541 3.94 47.51 -36.17
CA ALA A 541 3.09 47.75 -35.01
C ALA A 541 1.96 48.79 -35.26
N VAL A 542 1.38 49.29 -34.16
CA VAL A 542 0.49 50.46 -33.97
C VAL A 542 -0.97 50.11 -33.61
N ALA A 543 -1.56 50.93 -32.72
CA ALA A 543 -2.85 50.74 -32.04
C ALA A 543 -3.89 51.82 -32.39
N ALA A 544 -5.18 51.63 -32.02
CA ALA A 544 -6.08 52.68 -31.49
C ALA A 544 -7.54 52.19 -31.22
N GLY A 545 -8.22 52.86 -30.28
CA GLY A 545 -9.69 52.93 -30.11
C GLY A 545 -10.33 51.85 -29.22
N THR A 546 -11.05 52.08 -28.11
CA THR A 546 -12.07 53.07 -27.63
C THR A 546 -13.53 52.74 -28.00
N ASP A 547 -14.31 52.33 -26.99
CA ASP A 547 -15.64 52.85 -26.55
C ASP A 547 -16.41 51.78 -25.73
N ILE A 548 -17.43 52.00 -24.89
CA ILE A 548 -17.85 53.01 -23.90
C ILE A 548 -19.17 52.45 -23.27
N THR A 549 -19.22 52.28 -21.94
CA THR A 549 -20.38 52.19 -20.99
C THR A 549 -21.73 51.46 -21.31
N PRO A 550 -22.27 50.67 -20.36
CA PRO A 550 -23.72 50.38 -20.21
C PRO A 550 -24.42 51.26 -19.13
N VAL A 551 -25.77 51.39 -19.16
CA VAL A 551 -26.58 52.18 -18.20
C VAL A 551 -28.01 51.60 -18.00
N GLY A 552 -28.53 51.60 -16.76
CA GLY A 552 -29.95 51.37 -16.36
C GLY A 552 -30.12 50.27 -15.28
N LEU A 553 -30.59 50.47 -14.02
CA LEU A 553 -31.75 51.21 -13.42
C LEU A 553 -33.12 50.52 -13.69
N ALA A 554 -34.11 50.44 -12.78
CA ALA A 554 -34.29 50.85 -11.36
C ALA A 554 -35.62 50.26 -10.77
N ASP A 555 -36.07 50.34 -9.50
CA ASP A 555 -35.48 50.35 -8.13
C ASP A 555 -36.64 50.39 -7.07
N THR A 556 -36.69 49.58 -5.99
CA THR A 556 -37.66 49.78 -4.86
C THR A 556 -37.29 49.15 -3.49
N GLU A 557 -37.43 49.92 -2.40
CA GLU A 557 -37.61 49.47 -0.98
C GLU A 557 -39.08 49.69 -0.50
N PRO A 558 -39.49 49.43 0.78
CA PRO A 558 -39.23 50.40 1.89
C PRO A 558 -39.06 49.83 3.35
N ALA A 559 -38.65 50.75 4.25
CA ALA A 559 -38.60 50.81 5.74
C ALA A 559 -39.61 49.97 6.61
N GLY A 560 -39.44 49.81 7.95
CA GLY A 560 -38.41 50.28 8.91
C GLY A 560 -38.89 50.31 10.39
N GLU A 561 -38.17 51.05 11.26
CA GLU A 561 -38.48 51.46 12.67
C GLU A 561 -38.12 50.52 13.88
N ARG A 562 -38.29 51.01 15.14
CA ARG A 562 -37.53 50.61 16.37
C ARG A 562 -38.38 50.49 17.65
N ILE A 563 -38.03 49.58 18.58
CA ILE A 563 -38.35 49.63 20.05
C ILE A 563 -37.14 49.07 20.86
N ALA A 564 -36.98 49.40 22.15
CA ALA A 564 -35.84 49.01 23.00
C ALA A 564 -36.19 48.67 24.47
N SER A 565 -35.28 47.95 25.17
CA SER A 565 -35.26 47.59 26.62
C SER A 565 -36.41 46.68 27.14
N SER A 566 -36.23 45.71 28.05
CA SER A 566 -35.07 45.06 28.74
C SER A 566 -35.49 43.61 29.17
N THR A 567 -34.81 42.76 29.97
CA THR A 567 -33.75 42.85 31.00
C THR A 567 -33.05 41.48 31.22
N GLU A 568 -32.07 41.42 32.13
CA GLU A 568 -31.24 40.25 32.56
C GLU A 568 -31.96 39.31 33.56
N PRO A 569 -31.36 38.17 34.05
CA PRO A 569 -30.05 37.52 33.75
C PRO A 569 -30.21 36.07 33.19
N ASP A 570 -29.20 35.30 32.76
CA ASP A 570 -27.98 34.86 33.49
C ASP A 570 -26.96 34.12 32.58
N GLU A 571 -25.78 33.80 33.13
CA GLU A 571 -24.61 33.04 32.62
C GLU A 571 -23.97 33.43 31.27
N ALA A 572 -22.67 33.75 31.33
CA ALA A 572 -21.90 34.26 30.20
C ALA A 572 -21.09 33.18 29.48
N THR A 573 -21.21 33.12 28.15
CA THR A 573 -20.17 32.57 27.27
C THR A 573 -19.51 33.73 26.53
N VAL A 574 -18.20 33.91 26.73
CA VAL A 574 -17.42 34.93 26.01
C VAL A 574 -17.24 34.46 24.56
N PRO A 575 -17.71 35.22 23.56
CA PRO A 575 -17.38 34.90 22.17
C PRO A 575 -15.88 35.16 21.96
N VAL A 576 -15.09 34.09 21.88
CA VAL A 576 -13.72 34.18 21.41
C VAL A 576 -13.78 34.56 19.93
N THR A 577 -13.63 35.85 19.64
CA THR A 577 -13.30 36.30 18.29
C THR A 577 -11.97 35.67 17.91
N VAL A 578 -12.04 34.65 17.06
CA VAL A 578 -10.87 34.09 16.40
C VAL A 578 -10.32 35.17 15.48
N ALA A 579 -9.39 35.96 16.02
CA ALA A 579 -8.51 36.76 15.20
C ALA A 579 -7.72 35.80 14.30
N GLU A 580 -7.64 36.11 13.01
CA GLU A 580 -6.83 35.35 12.08
C GLU A 580 -5.39 35.27 12.62
N PRO A 581 -4.81 34.08 12.81
CA PRO A 581 -3.45 33.96 13.31
C PRO A 581 -2.50 34.48 12.23
N SER A 582 -1.92 35.66 12.45
CA SER A 582 -0.88 36.21 11.59
C SER A 582 0.32 35.25 11.60
N GLY A 583 0.44 34.44 10.54
CA GLY A 583 1.40 33.35 10.45
C GLY A 583 2.84 33.82 10.68
N VAL A 584 3.65 32.96 11.30
CA VAL A 584 5.10 33.18 11.41
C VAL A 584 5.74 32.65 10.13
N TYR A 585 6.39 33.53 9.36
CA TYR A 585 7.00 33.19 8.07
C TYR A 585 8.53 33.13 8.15
N LEU A 586 9.10 32.28 7.30
CA LEU A 586 10.51 32.00 7.15
C LEU A 586 10.98 32.60 5.81
N ARG A 587 11.86 33.61 5.85
CA ARG A 587 12.38 34.26 4.64
C ARG A 587 13.50 33.43 4.03
N LEU A 588 13.21 32.72 2.93
CA LEU A 588 14.19 31.84 2.28
C LEU A 588 14.92 32.47 1.10
N GLY A 589 14.40 33.57 0.54
CA GLY A 589 15.12 34.30 -0.51
C GLY A 589 14.29 35.34 -1.23
N VAL A 590 14.64 35.58 -2.50
CA VAL A 590 13.92 36.47 -3.42
C VAL A 590 13.61 35.76 -4.73
N ASP A 591 12.48 36.13 -5.33
CA ASP A 591 12.08 35.69 -6.67
C ASP A 591 13.12 36.14 -7.72
N PHE A 592 13.40 35.28 -8.69
CA PHE A 592 14.47 35.51 -9.65
C PHE A 592 14.14 36.62 -10.65
N ASP A 593 12.86 36.81 -11.00
CA ASP A 593 12.42 37.76 -12.03
C ASP A 593 11.82 39.04 -11.42
N ARG A 594 11.21 38.94 -10.24
CA ARG A 594 10.48 40.06 -9.58
C ARG A 594 11.20 40.65 -8.37
N GLU A 595 12.15 39.92 -7.80
CA GLU A 595 12.82 40.23 -6.52
C GLU A 595 11.87 40.27 -5.29
N ASP A 596 10.61 39.84 -5.49
CA ASP A 596 9.60 39.61 -4.44
C ASP A 596 10.11 38.65 -3.35
N PRO A 597 9.65 38.77 -2.09
CA PRO A 597 9.92 37.78 -1.05
C PRO A 597 9.51 36.34 -1.43
N VAL A 598 10.38 35.39 -1.09
CA VAL A 598 10.05 33.96 -1.09
C VAL A 598 10.00 33.49 0.36
N ASP A 599 8.78 33.51 0.89
CA ASP A 599 8.46 33.22 2.29
C ASP A 599 7.71 31.89 2.42
N VAL A 600 8.07 31.09 3.42
CA VAL A 600 7.41 29.83 3.76
C VAL A 600 6.85 29.91 5.18
N GLU A 601 5.58 29.58 5.37
CA GLU A 601 4.99 29.57 6.71
C GLU A 601 5.67 28.50 7.59
N LEU A 602 6.05 28.84 8.82
CA LEU A 602 6.76 27.94 9.73
C LEU A 602 5.92 26.69 10.07
N ALA A 603 4.59 26.80 10.06
CA ALA A 603 3.68 25.66 10.24
C ALA A 603 3.63 24.73 9.00
N ALA A 604 3.89 25.23 7.78
CA ALA A 604 3.93 24.40 6.57
C ALA A 604 5.07 23.37 6.62
N LEU A 605 6.16 23.64 7.34
CA LEU A 605 7.26 22.68 7.54
C LEU A 605 6.84 21.42 8.32
N ARG A 606 5.71 21.43 9.04
CA ARG A 606 5.08 20.22 9.59
C ARG A 606 4.72 19.21 8.51
N LYS A 607 4.51 19.67 7.26
CA LYS A 607 4.26 18.86 6.07
C LYS A 607 5.54 18.57 5.26
N HIS A 608 6.70 18.80 5.84
CA HIS A 608 8.03 18.35 5.39
C HIS A 608 8.57 19.02 4.11
N VAL A 609 9.90 18.91 3.96
CA VAL A 609 10.69 19.56 2.89
C VAL A 609 11.52 18.52 2.15
N ALA A 610 11.57 18.58 0.82
CA ALA A 610 12.51 17.82 0.00
C ALA A 610 13.42 18.76 -0.83
N ILE A 611 14.71 18.44 -0.92
CA ILE A 611 15.73 19.22 -1.64
C ILE A 611 16.44 18.29 -2.63
N PHE A 612 16.23 18.54 -3.92
CA PHE A 612 16.77 17.79 -5.05
C PHE A 612 17.83 18.64 -5.75
N ALA A 613 19.10 18.44 -5.42
CA ALA A 613 20.17 19.32 -5.89
C ALA A 613 21.52 18.61 -5.92
N GLY A 614 22.26 18.74 -7.02
CA GLY A 614 23.57 18.11 -7.20
C GLY A 614 24.69 18.84 -6.47
N SER A 615 25.87 18.20 -6.42
CA SER A 615 27.11 18.84 -6.00
C SER A 615 27.36 20.15 -6.76
N GLY A 616 27.77 21.19 -6.05
CA GLY A 616 27.97 22.54 -6.58
C GLY A 616 26.70 23.42 -6.67
N SER A 617 25.49 22.89 -6.46
CA SER A 617 24.24 23.66 -6.53
C SER A 617 23.99 24.62 -5.34
N GLY A 618 24.76 24.52 -4.26
CA GLY A 618 24.47 25.21 -3.00
C GLY A 618 23.51 24.45 -2.06
N LYS A 619 23.26 23.15 -2.28
CA LYS A 619 22.42 22.28 -1.44
C LYS A 619 22.68 22.47 0.07
N THR A 620 23.95 22.39 0.47
CA THR A 620 24.39 22.54 1.87
C THR A 620 24.11 23.93 2.43
N VAL A 621 24.25 24.98 1.61
CA VAL A 621 23.95 26.38 2.00
C VAL A 621 22.46 26.55 2.28
N LEU A 622 21.60 25.99 1.42
CA LEU A 622 20.14 26.00 1.62
C LEU A 622 19.72 25.22 2.87
N ILE A 623 20.29 24.03 3.11
CA ILE A 623 20.05 23.25 4.34
C ILE A 623 20.42 24.08 5.58
N ARG A 624 21.59 24.73 5.57
CA ARG A 624 22.04 25.58 6.67
C ARG A 624 21.11 26.78 6.88
N ARG A 625 20.79 27.56 5.84
CA ARG A 625 19.92 28.72 5.98
C ARG A 625 18.53 28.35 6.51
N LEU A 626 17.97 27.23 6.06
CA LEU A 626 16.72 26.68 6.60
C LEU A 626 16.82 26.34 8.10
N ILE A 627 17.92 25.75 8.57
CA ILE A 627 18.16 25.48 10.00
C ILE A 627 18.36 26.79 10.79
N GLU A 628 19.15 27.72 10.25
CA GLU A 628 19.54 28.98 10.86
C GLU A 628 18.32 29.89 11.08
N GLU A 629 17.51 30.10 10.05
CA GLU A 629 16.25 30.86 10.11
C GLU A 629 15.23 30.20 11.06
N CYS A 630 15.11 28.86 11.04
CA CYS A 630 14.25 28.16 12.00
C CYS A 630 14.73 28.32 13.45
N ALA A 631 16.04 28.31 13.70
CA ALA A 631 16.60 28.52 15.03
C ALA A 631 16.43 29.97 15.52
N LEU A 632 16.55 30.96 14.61
CA LEU A 632 16.19 32.36 14.86
C LEU A 632 14.69 32.57 15.18
N LEU A 633 13.84 31.60 14.86
CA LEU A 633 12.42 31.54 15.26
C LEU A 633 12.16 30.63 16.49
N GLY A 634 13.22 30.10 17.13
CA GLY A 634 13.12 29.26 18.33
C GLY A 634 12.85 27.77 18.07
N VAL A 635 13.07 27.29 16.84
CA VAL A 635 12.89 25.88 16.47
C VAL A 635 14.21 25.14 16.52
N SER A 636 14.32 24.18 17.44
CA SER A 636 15.44 23.25 17.54
C SER A 636 15.48 22.22 16.41
N ALA A 637 16.67 21.74 16.07
CA ALA A 637 16.90 20.79 14.99
C ALA A 637 17.86 19.65 15.39
N ILE A 638 17.49 18.42 15.04
CA ILE A 638 18.41 17.27 14.95
C ILE A 638 18.87 17.18 13.50
N VAL A 639 20.18 17.17 13.28
CA VAL A 639 20.79 17.20 11.93
C VAL A 639 21.66 15.96 11.74
N LEU A 640 21.34 15.12 10.76
CA LEU A 640 22.13 13.94 10.42
C LEU A 640 23.16 14.32 9.35
N ASP A 641 24.45 14.22 9.70
CA ASP A 641 25.56 14.68 8.87
C ASP A 641 26.46 13.47 8.45
N PRO A 642 26.21 12.88 7.27
CA PRO A 642 27.01 11.76 6.77
C PRO A 642 28.40 12.16 6.24
N ASN A 643 28.58 13.42 5.87
CA ASN A 643 29.74 13.93 5.11
C ASN A 643 30.66 14.87 5.92
N ASN A 644 30.18 15.38 7.06
CA ASN A 644 30.81 16.43 7.90
C ASN A 644 30.72 17.85 7.29
N ASP A 645 29.63 18.11 6.56
CA ASP A 645 29.35 19.38 5.89
C ASP A 645 28.51 20.36 6.73
N LEU A 646 27.83 19.86 7.76
CA LEU A 646 26.92 20.60 8.64
C LEU A 646 27.50 20.78 10.06
N ALA A 647 28.55 20.03 10.42
CA ALA A 647 29.31 20.19 11.67
C ALA A 647 29.93 21.59 11.90
N ARG A 648 29.93 22.48 10.89
CA ARG A 648 30.32 23.90 11.00
C ARG A 648 29.14 24.86 11.29
N LEU A 649 27.94 24.37 11.61
CA LEU A 649 26.83 25.24 12.03
C LEU A 649 27.16 26.06 13.31
N GLY A 650 28.20 25.69 14.07
CA GLY A 650 28.75 26.50 15.16
C GLY A 650 29.90 27.44 14.79
N ASP A 651 30.32 27.52 13.52
CA ASP A 651 31.44 28.35 13.06
C ASP A 651 30.91 29.68 12.48
N ALA A 652 31.31 30.82 13.06
CA ALA A 652 31.12 32.14 12.44
C ALA A 652 32.04 32.34 11.22
N TRP A 653 31.62 33.19 10.28
CA TRP A 653 32.48 33.63 9.18
C TRP A 653 33.68 34.44 9.71
N PRO A 654 34.89 34.33 9.11
CA PRO A 654 36.06 35.11 9.56
C PRO A 654 35.93 36.62 9.30
N ASP A 655 35.31 36.96 8.17
CA ASP A 655 34.96 38.30 7.71
C ASP A 655 33.55 38.19 7.10
N ASP A 656 32.72 39.24 7.21
CA ASP A 656 31.35 39.21 6.68
C ASP A 656 31.33 39.01 5.14
N PRO A 657 30.59 38.02 4.62
CA PRO A 657 30.45 37.80 3.18
C PRO A 657 29.97 39.04 2.42
N THR A 658 30.70 39.44 1.38
CA THR A 658 30.38 40.61 0.51
C THR A 658 29.01 40.58 -0.19
N THR A 659 28.25 39.50 -0.04
CA THR A 659 26.89 39.30 -0.56
C THR A 659 25.80 39.41 0.52
N TRP A 660 26.16 39.64 1.77
CA TRP A 660 25.21 39.87 2.87
C TRP A 660 24.65 41.30 2.85
N SER A 661 23.45 41.44 3.39
CA SER A 661 22.88 42.72 3.82
C SER A 661 23.17 42.98 5.30
N ASP A 662 22.97 44.22 5.77
CA ASP A 662 23.01 44.56 7.20
C ASP A 662 22.08 43.66 8.05
N ALA A 663 20.97 43.20 7.47
CA ALA A 663 20.03 42.28 8.10
C ALA A 663 20.57 40.85 8.22
N ASP A 664 21.37 40.38 7.27
CA ASP A 664 22.05 39.07 7.37
C ASP A 664 23.16 39.10 8.44
N ALA A 665 23.91 40.21 8.52
CA ALA A 665 24.93 40.40 9.56
C ALA A 665 24.31 40.43 10.97
N GLN A 666 23.18 41.14 11.15
CA GLN A 666 22.43 41.12 12.41
C GLN A 666 21.86 39.73 12.69
N ALA A 667 21.27 39.05 11.70
CA ALA A 667 20.75 37.69 11.87
C ALA A 667 21.85 36.69 12.25
N ALA A 668 23.07 36.84 11.72
CA ALA A 668 24.22 36.01 12.13
C ALA A 668 24.62 36.26 13.59
N ALA A 669 24.66 37.53 14.03
CA ALA A 669 24.92 37.87 15.43
C ALA A 669 23.85 37.29 16.37
N ASP A 670 22.57 37.52 16.05
CA ASP A 670 21.41 36.98 16.78
C ASP A 670 21.43 35.44 16.82
N TYR A 671 21.90 34.79 15.75
CA TYR A 671 22.03 33.33 15.69
C TYR A 671 23.08 32.83 16.69
N PHE A 672 24.29 33.40 16.72
CA PHE A 672 25.33 32.97 17.66
C PHE A 672 25.01 33.36 19.12
N GLU A 673 24.34 34.49 19.36
CA GLU A 673 23.88 34.85 20.71
C GLU A 673 22.74 33.93 21.19
N SER A 674 21.72 33.68 20.36
CA SER A 674 20.49 33.03 20.82
C SER A 674 20.37 31.53 20.53
N THR A 675 21.06 31.00 19.51
CA THR A 675 21.12 29.57 19.21
C THR A 675 22.34 28.93 19.87
N GLU A 676 22.27 27.63 20.17
CA GLU A 676 23.45 26.86 20.56
C GLU A 676 23.60 25.56 19.76
N VAL A 677 24.81 25.32 19.26
CA VAL A 677 25.13 24.18 18.39
C VAL A 677 26.02 23.19 19.14
N VAL A 678 25.67 21.90 19.11
CA VAL A 678 26.49 20.81 19.65
C VAL A 678 26.74 19.78 18.55
N VAL A 679 27.98 19.29 18.48
CA VAL A 679 28.38 18.21 17.57
C VAL A 679 28.49 16.91 18.33
N TRP A 680 27.72 15.91 17.91
CA TRP A 680 27.65 14.56 18.45
C TRP A 680 28.40 13.58 17.54
N THR A 681 29.11 12.63 18.13
CA THR A 681 29.90 11.63 17.39
C THR A 681 29.60 10.20 17.87
N PRO A 682 28.44 9.61 17.49
CA PRO A 682 28.13 8.21 17.78
C PRO A 682 29.28 7.27 17.42
N GLY A 683 29.65 6.37 18.32
CA GLY A 683 30.76 5.44 18.13
C GLY A 683 32.17 6.04 18.22
N ARG A 684 32.35 7.34 18.55
CA ARG A 684 33.66 7.94 18.86
C ARG A 684 33.71 8.48 20.29
N ALA A 685 34.30 7.70 21.20
CA ALA A 685 34.53 8.11 22.59
C ALA A 685 35.49 9.31 22.74
N SER A 686 36.28 9.64 21.71
CA SER A 686 37.18 10.80 21.69
C SER A 686 36.50 12.13 21.36
N GLY A 687 35.27 12.13 20.86
CA GLY A 687 34.47 13.33 20.60
C GLY A 687 33.43 13.53 21.71
N ARG A 688 32.15 13.70 21.32
CA ARG A 688 31.00 13.67 22.22
C ARG A 688 30.17 12.42 21.90
N PRO A 689 30.48 11.25 22.50
CA PRO A 689 29.85 9.99 22.16
C PRO A 689 28.36 9.99 22.51
N LEU A 690 27.54 9.56 21.55
CA LEU A 690 26.10 9.42 21.68
C LEU A 690 25.73 7.94 21.50
N THR A 691 24.91 7.40 22.41
CA THR A 691 24.66 5.96 22.59
C THR A 691 23.20 5.67 22.90
N PHE A 692 22.75 4.43 22.71
CA PHE A 692 21.43 3.99 23.18
C PHE A 692 21.59 3.19 24.48
N GLN A 693 21.10 3.76 25.58
CA GLN A 693 21.02 3.05 26.84
C GLN A 693 19.78 2.14 26.82
N PRO A 694 19.92 0.82 27.01
CA PRO A 694 18.81 -0.13 26.94
C PRO A 694 17.99 -0.21 28.24
N LEU A 695 18.36 0.58 29.25
CA LEU A 695 17.65 0.71 30.51
C LEU A 695 17.00 2.11 30.60
N PRO A 696 15.76 2.22 31.07
CA PRO A 696 15.16 3.49 31.44
C PRO A 696 15.79 4.00 32.75
N ASP A 697 15.58 5.29 33.05
CA ASP A 697 15.82 5.80 34.39
C ASP A 697 14.76 5.26 35.37
N PHE A 698 15.11 4.19 36.08
CA PHE A 698 14.28 3.65 37.16
C PHE A 698 14.17 4.59 38.36
N GLY A 699 15.05 5.59 38.50
CA GLY A 699 15.03 6.56 39.59
C GLY A 699 13.79 7.45 39.55
N GLY A 700 13.49 8.04 38.39
CA GLY A 700 12.31 8.90 38.20
C GLY A 700 10.96 8.20 38.41
N VAL A 701 10.85 6.92 38.05
CA VAL A 701 9.60 6.12 38.14
C VAL A 701 9.51 5.24 39.40
N ARG A 702 10.52 5.28 40.28
CA ARG A 702 10.70 4.33 41.40
C ARG A 702 9.50 4.20 42.34
N GLU A 703 8.85 5.33 42.60
CA GLU A 703 7.81 5.47 43.62
C GLU A 703 6.40 5.21 43.06
N ASP A 704 6.24 5.10 41.73
CA ASP A 704 4.99 4.68 41.08
C ASP A 704 5.07 3.18 40.69
N PRO A 705 4.23 2.29 41.28
CA PRO A 705 4.31 0.86 41.02
C PRO A 705 4.02 0.44 39.58
N ASP A 706 3.20 1.20 38.85
CA ASP A 706 2.74 0.86 37.50
C ASP A 706 3.71 1.42 36.44
N GLU A 707 4.19 2.67 36.60
CA GLU A 707 5.28 3.19 35.76
C GLU A 707 6.58 2.40 35.96
N PHE A 708 6.93 2.04 37.21
CA PHE A 708 8.08 1.16 37.47
C PHE A 708 7.93 -0.21 36.79
N THR A 709 6.72 -0.77 36.80
CA THR A 709 6.44 -2.05 36.14
C THR A 709 6.56 -1.93 34.61
N GLN A 710 6.00 -0.87 34.02
CA GLN A 710 6.12 -0.58 32.59
C GLN A 710 7.57 -0.31 32.16
N ALA A 711 8.36 0.36 32.99
CA ALA A 711 9.80 0.58 32.77
C ALA A 711 10.59 -0.73 32.80
N VAL A 712 10.28 -1.63 33.75
CA VAL A 712 10.87 -2.98 33.80
C VAL A 712 10.55 -3.77 32.55
N ASP A 713 9.28 -3.81 32.13
CA ASP A 713 8.88 -4.59 30.95
C ASP A 713 9.49 -4.02 29.66
N SER A 714 9.58 -2.70 29.53
CA SER A 714 10.30 -2.03 28.44
C SER A 714 11.78 -2.43 28.38
N ALA A 715 12.44 -2.55 29.53
CA ALA A 715 13.83 -3.00 29.63
C ALA A 715 13.99 -4.50 29.31
N VAL A 716 13.03 -5.35 29.70
CA VAL A 716 13.00 -6.77 29.32
C VAL A 716 12.93 -6.91 27.79
N ASP A 717 12.02 -6.19 27.14
CA ASP A 717 11.81 -6.27 25.70
C ASP A 717 13.01 -5.72 24.89
N ALA A 718 13.66 -4.66 25.39
CA ALA A 718 14.88 -4.12 24.79
C ALA A 718 16.09 -5.08 24.90
N LEU A 719 16.22 -5.80 26.02
CA LEU A 719 17.37 -6.66 26.31
C LEU A 719 17.21 -8.12 25.84
N ALA A 720 15.99 -8.66 25.86
CA ALA A 720 15.73 -10.08 25.59
C ALA A 720 16.29 -10.59 24.24
N PRO A 721 16.30 -9.81 23.12
CA PRO A 721 16.94 -10.24 21.88
C PRO A 721 18.46 -10.36 22.00
N ARG A 722 19.13 -9.42 22.68
CA ARG A 722 20.59 -9.42 22.85
C ARG A 722 21.06 -10.45 23.88
N ALA A 723 20.27 -10.68 24.93
CA ALA A 723 20.48 -11.75 25.91
C ALA A 723 20.16 -13.18 25.37
N GLN A 724 19.64 -13.28 24.14
CA GLN A 724 19.19 -14.52 23.48
C GLN A 724 18.00 -15.25 24.16
N VAL A 725 17.14 -14.51 24.86
CA VAL A 725 15.95 -15.04 25.56
C VAL A 725 14.62 -14.65 24.91
N ALA A 726 14.62 -14.02 23.74
CA ALA A 726 13.40 -13.65 23.00
C ALA A 726 12.73 -14.80 22.19
N ALA A 727 13.30 -16.01 22.21
CA ALA A 727 12.76 -17.14 21.44
C ALA A 727 11.54 -17.81 22.13
N ASN A 728 10.60 -18.35 21.36
CA ASN A 728 9.46 -19.11 21.90
C ASN A 728 9.87 -20.54 22.32
N THR A 729 10.66 -20.66 23.39
CA THR A 729 11.13 -21.94 23.94
C THR A 729 11.14 -21.94 25.47
N ALA A 730 11.05 -23.12 26.10
CA ALA A 730 11.03 -23.23 27.55
C ALA A 730 12.31 -22.73 28.26
N LYS A 731 13.50 -22.77 27.61
CA LYS A 731 14.72 -22.11 28.16
C LYS A 731 14.57 -20.60 28.12
N ALA A 732 14.16 -20.05 26.98
CA ALA A 732 14.02 -18.61 26.75
C ALA A 732 12.94 -17.97 27.63
N MET A 733 11.77 -18.61 27.80
CA MET A 733 10.73 -18.16 28.73
C MET A 733 11.23 -18.06 30.19
N ARG A 734 12.02 -19.05 30.64
CA ARG A 734 12.69 -18.98 31.96
C ARG A 734 13.73 -17.86 32.01
N GLY A 735 14.48 -17.67 30.93
CA GLY A 735 15.41 -16.55 30.77
C GLY A 735 14.75 -15.18 30.91
N GLN A 736 13.63 -14.94 30.22
CA GLN A 736 12.85 -13.71 30.38
C GLN A 736 12.31 -13.51 31.80
N ALA A 737 11.92 -14.59 32.50
CA ALA A 737 11.47 -14.51 33.89
C ALA A 737 12.63 -14.11 34.84
N VAL A 738 13.81 -14.73 34.69
CA VAL A 738 15.03 -14.37 35.44
C VAL A 738 15.46 -12.93 35.13
N LEU A 739 15.47 -12.52 33.86
CA LEU A 739 15.82 -11.16 33.43
C LEU A 739 14.86 -10.11 34.03
N ARG A 740 13.55 -10.37 33.99
CA ARG A 740 12.52 -9.51 34.60
C ARG A 740 12.68 -9.41 36.12
N GLN A 741 13.03 -10.50 36.80
CA GLN A 741 13.29 -10.50 38.24
C GLN A 741 14.57 -9.73 38.60
N ALA A 742 15.66 -9.94 37.85
CA ALA A 742 16.91 -9.19 38.00
C ALA A 742 16.70 -7.69 37.76
N LEU A 743 15.94 -7.28 36.74
CA LEU A 743 15.58 -5.88 36.47
C LEU A 743 14.73 -5.27 37.60
N ARG A 744 13.75 -6.01 38.16
CA ARG A 744 12.94 -5.56 39.31
C ARG A 744 13.73 -5.39 40.59
N HIS A 745 14.85 -6.11 40.74
CA HIS A 745 15.82 -5.90 41.82
C HIS A 745 16.73 -4.71 41.51
N TYR A 746 17.31 -4.67 40.31
CA TYR A 746 18.28 -3.65 39.90
C TYR A 746 17.68 -2.23 39.95
N GLY A 747 16.49 -2.03 39.38
CA GLY A 747 15.79 -0.74 39.43
C GLY A 747 15.36 -0.29 40.85
N ARG A 748 15.48 -1.16 41.86
CA ARG A 748 15.28 -0.83 43.28
C ARG A 748 16.56 -0.66 44.07
N THR A 749 17.74 -0.91 43.48
CA THR A 749 19.00 -0.39 44.04
C THR A 749 18.99 1.15 43.98
N GLY A 750 19.79 1.82 44.80
CA GLY A 750 19.80 3.29 44.91
C GLY A 750 20.65 4.01 43.88
N GLU A 751 21.11 3.31 42.83
CA GLU A 751 22.13 3.80 41.90
C GLU A 751 21.54 4.04 40.49
N PRO A 752 22.13 4.95 39.69
CA PRO A 752 21.75 5.13 38.29
C PRO A 752 21.91 3.83 37.50
N ALA A 753 20.81 3.32 36.94
CA ALA A 753 20.79 2.04 36.27
C ALA A 753 21.63 2.06 34.97
N SER A 754 22.62 1.18 34.88
CA SER A 754 23.51 1.06 33.72
C SER A 754 23.56 -0.38 33.21
N LEU A 755 23.79 -0.56 31.90
CA LEU A 755 23.96 -1.90 31.33
C LEU A 755 25.14 -2.64 31.99
N ALA A 756 26.24 -1.95 32.29
CA ALA A 756 27.40 -2.53 32.96
C ALA A 756 27.07 -3.02 34.38
N GLY A 757 26.31 -2.26 35.16
CA GLY A 757 25.85 -2.67 36.50
C GLY A 757 24.88 -3.85 36.45
N LEU A 758 23.96 -3.88 35.47
CA LEU A 758 23.09 -5.03 35.25
C LEU A 758 23.85 -6.29 34.80
N ILE A 759 24.85 -6.16 33.93
CA ILE A 759 25.73 -7.27 33.54
C ILE A 759 26.52 -7.78 34.77
N GLY A 760 26.92 -6.89 35.68
CA GLY A 760 27.46 -7.26 36.99
C GLY A 760 26.48 -8.10 37.81
N LEU A 761 25.28 -7.58 38.04
CA LEU A 761 24.22 -8.27 38.80
C LEU A 761 23.79 -9.60 38.18
N LEU A 762 23.81 -9.72 36.84
CA LEU A 762 23.48 -10.98 36.16
C LEU A 762 24.62 -12.01 36.26
N ARG A 763 25.88 -11.56 36.34
CA ARG A 763 27.03 -12.46 36.51
C ARG A 763 27.16 -13.00 37.93
N ASP A 764 26.76 -12.23 38.93
CA ASP A 764 26.73 -12.60 40.35
C ASP A 764 25.34 -12.32 40.95
N LEU A 765 24.35 -13.12 40.54
CA LEU A 765 22.94 -12.92 40.90
C LEU A 765 22.68 -13.29 42.37
N PRO A 766 22.27 -12.34 43.24
CA PRO A 766 22.11 -12.61 44.66
C PRO A 766 20.99 -13.62 44.98
N ASP A 767 21.22 -14.41 46.04
CA ASP A 767 20.23 -15.34 46.57
C ASP A 767 18.90 -14.63 46.89
N GLY A 768 17.79 -15.25 46.47
CA GLY A 768 16.44 -14.71 46.65
C GLY A 768 15.97 -13.71 45.59
N VAL A 769 16.82 -13.28 44.63
CA VAL A 769 16.35 -12.47 43.49
C VAL A 769 15.50 -13.28 42.52
N SER A 770 15.78 -14.58 42.37
CA SER A 770 14.95 -15.51 41.59
C SER A 770 14.94 -16.91 42.22
N GLU A 771 13.75 -17.43 42.49
CA GLU A 771 13.53 -18.80 43.01
C GLU A 771 13.51 -19.87 41.90
N LEU A 772 13.77 -19.48 40.64
CA LEU A 772 13.71 -20.40 39.50
C LEU A 772 14.90 -21.37 39.49
N ALA A 773 14.63 -22.66 39.31
CA ALA A 773 15.67 -23.69 39.26
C ALA A 773 16.69 -23.40 38.13
N GLY A 774 17.95 -23.14 38.52
CA GLY A 774 19.04 -22.78 37.62
C GLY A 774 19.15 -21.28 37.29
N ALA A 775 18.45 -20.40 38.01
CA ALA A 775 18.44 -18.95 37.74
C ALA A 775 19.83 -18.32 37.66
N THR A 776 20.75 -18.68 38.55
CA THR A 776 22.14 -18.16 38.57
C THR A 776 22.91 -18.52 37.29
N THR A 777 22.82 -19.77 36.82
CA THR A 777 23.41 -20.18 35.54
C THR A 777 22.77 -19.48 34.35
N ILE A 778 21.44 -19.30 34.37
CA ILE A 778 20.69 -18.60 33.32
C ILE A 778 21.05 -17.10 33.30
N ALA A 779 21.28 -16.48 34.46
CA ALA A 779 21.73 -15.09 34.56
C ALA A 779 23.17 -14.92 34.05
N ALA A 780 24.08 -15.85 34.39
CA ALA A 780 25.45 -15.84 33.88
C ALA A 780 25.50 -16.01 32.34
N ASP A 781 24.72 -16.96 31.77
CA ASP A 781 24.52 -17.09 30.31
C ASP A 781 24.10 -15.75 29.68
N MET A 782 23.16 -15.03 30.30
CA MET A 782 22.68 -13.73 29.82
C MET A 782 23.71 -12.61 30.00
N ALA A 783 24.50 -12.62 31.07
CA ALA A 783 25.54 -11.61 31.32
C ALA A 783 26.62 -11.67 30.24
N GLU A 784 27.09 -12.86 29.88
CA GLU A 784 28.08 -13.05 28.82
C GLU A 784 27.50 -12.76 27.43
N ASN A 785 26.24 -13.11 27.16
CA ASN A 785 25.54 -12.71 25.92
C ASN A 785 25.41 -11.19 25.77
N LEU A 786 25.06 -10.48 26.86
CA LEU A 786 24.91 -9.02 26.86
C LEU A 786 26.26 -8.31 26.77
N GLU A 787 27.31 -8.82 27.43
CA GLU A 787 28.66 -8.28 27.32
C GLU A 787 29.23 -8.52 25.91
N ALA A 788 29.03 -9.70 25.32
CA ALA A 788 29.37 -9.96 23.92
C ALA A 788 28.60 -9.04 22.96
N ALA A 789 27.33 -8.74 23.22
CA ALA A 789 26.57 -7.75 22.44
C ALA A 789 27.18 -6.35 22.57
N ARG A 790 27.54 -5.91 23.78
CA ARG A 790 28.16 -4.61 24.09
C ARG A 790 29.55 -4.45 23.45
N ILE A 791 30.32 -5.53 23.34
CA ILE A 791 31.63 -5.56 22.67
C ILE A 791 31.48 -5.46 21.14
N ASN A 792 30.52 -6.19 20.56
CA ASN A 792 30.30 -6.19 19.11
C ASN A 792 29.57 -4.93 18.59
N ASP A 793 28.78 -4.28 19.44
CA ASP A 793 27.97 -3.11 19.10
C ASP A 793 28.19 -1.96 20.11
N PRO A 794 29.21 -1.11 19.90
CA PRO A 794 29.55 -0.01 20.81
C PRO A 794 28.48 1.08 21.01
N LEU A 795 27.36 1.02 20.29
CA LEU A 795 26.22 1.91 20.49
C LEU A 795 25.26 1.38 21.58
N PHE A 796 25.26 0.07 21.84
CA PHE A 796 24.39 -0.61 22.80
C PHE A 796 24.99 -0.55 24.21
N GLY A 797 24.49 0.35 25.06
CA GLY A 797 25.00 0.55 26.42
C GLY A 797 26.48 0.92 26.48
N GLY A 798 26.96 1.65 25.47
CA GLY A 798 28.30 2.22 25.42
C GLY A 798 28.48 3.40 26.39
N THR A 799 29.72 3.83 26.58
CA THR A 799 30.05 5.04 27.36
C THR A 799 29.77 6.30 26.53
N GLY A 800 28.76 7.06 26.90
CA GLY A 800 28.41 8.34 26.29
C GLY A 800 27.07 8.86 26.79
N GLU A 801 26.62 9.98 26.23
CA GLU A 801 25.29 10.50 26.50
C GLU A 801 24.22 9.66 25.76
N THR A 802 23.02 9.60 26.31
CA THR A 802 21.88 8.91 25.69
C THR A 802 21.40 9.69 24.46
N ALA A 803 21.07 8.98 23.39
CA ALA A 803 20.40 9.51 22.19
C ALA A 803 18.91 9.87 22.46
N ASP A 804 18.65 10.59 23.56
CA ASP A 804 17.33 11.08 23.92
C ASP A 804 16.94 12.30 23.07
N PRO A 805 15.82 12.26 22.34
CA PRO A 805 15.29 13.40 21.61
C PRO A 805 15.01 14.62 22.49
N GLY A 806 14.68 14.44 23.77
CA GLY A 806 14.47 15.54 24.71
C GLY A 806 15.73 16.38 24.88
N MET A 807 16.83 15.76 25.28
CA MET A 807 18.16 16.38 25.34
C MET A 807 18.59 16.95 23.97
N LEU A 808 18.37 16.20 22.88
CA LEU A 808 18.80 16.61 21.54
C LEU A 808 18.01 17.80 20.94
N LEU A 809 16.82 18.13 21.46
CA LEU A 809 15.97 19.25 20.99
C LEU A 809 15.75 20.35 22.04
N THR A 810 16.10 20.16 23.31
CA THR A 810 15.89 21.18 24.36
C THR A 810 17.09 22.13 24.44
N PRO A 811 16.91 23.46 24.34
CA PRO A 811 17.98 24.41 24.55
C PRO A 811 18.34 24.58 26.03
N ALA A 812 19.61 24.88 26.28
CA ALA A 812 20.14 25.28 27.58
C ALA A 812 19.53 26.61 28.05
N PRO A 813 19.48 26.87 29.37
CA PRO A 813 18.92 28.10 29.92
C PRO A 813 19.53 29.37 29.30
N GLY A 814 18.68 30.27 28.80
CA GLY A 814 19.08 31.51 28.12
C GLY A 814 19.23 31.39 26.59
N LYS A 815 19.17 30.19 26.01
CA LYS A 815 19.17 29.98 24.55
C LYS A 815 17.76 29.72 24.02
N ARG A 816 17.49 30.17 22.80
CA ARG A 816 16.20 30.06 22.09
C ARG A 816 16.04 28.76 21.31
N ALA A 817 17.13 28.19 20.79
CA ALA A 817 17.10 26.97 19.97
C ALA A 817 18.36 26.10 20.14
N ARG A 818 18.16 24.78 20.06
CA ARG A 818 19.19 23.73 20.11
C ARG A 818 19.40 23.16 18.71
N VAL A 819 20.62 23.24 18.18
CA VAL A 819 21.00 22.52 16.95
C VAL A 819 21.95 21.39 17.32
N SER A 820 21.48 20.15 17.18
CA SER A 820 22.22 18.92 17.48
C SER A 820 22.68 18.25 16.19
N VAL A 821 23.94 18.47 15.81
CA VAL A 821 24.54 17.88 14.61
C VAL A 821 25.15 16.52 14.94
N ILE A 822 24.65 15.45 14.34
CA ILE A 822 25.08 14.08 14.56
C ILE A 822 25.95 13.65 13.37
N SER A 823 27.27 13.67 13.56
CA SER A 823 28.25 13.24 12.56
C SER A 823 28.38 11.72 12.53
N PHE A 824 28.29 11.11 11.35
CA PHE A 824 28.42 9.66 11.17
C PHE A 824 29.88 9.16 11.16
N ILE A 825 30.84 9.96 11.65
CA ILE A 825 32.29 9.65 11.62
C ILE A 825 32.72 8.42 12.45
N GLY A 826 31.89 7.95 13.39
CA GLY A 826 32.06 6.65 14.07
C GLY A 826 31.20 5.51 13.50
N LEU A 827 30.24 5.81 12.61
CA LEU A 827 29.30 4.86 12.04
C LEU A 827 29.86 4.30 10.72
N SER A 828 30.70 3.27 10.87
CA SER A 828 31.35 2.55 9.77
C SER A 828 30.39 1.63 9.03
N GLY A 829 30.08 1.98 7.78
CA GLY A 829 29.17 1.23 6.90
C GLY A 829 27.69 1.59 7.07
N ASP A 830 26.94 1.48 5.99
CA ASP A 830 25.56 2.00 5.94
C ASP A 830 24.57 1.21 6.80
N GLU A 831 24.83 -0.07 7.05
CA GLU A 831 24.05 -0.87 8.02
C GLU A 831 24.10 -0.27 9.44
N LYS A 832 25.27 0.20 9.90
CA LYS A 832 25.40 0.85 11.22
C LYS A 832 24.76 2.23 11.26
N ARG A 833 24.87 2.99 10.16
CA ARG A 833 24.22 4.30 9.99
C ARG A 833 22.69 4.15 10.04
N GLN A 834 22.14 3.25 9.24
CA GLN A 834 20.72 2.93 9.18
C GLN A 834 20.21 2.34 10.51
N GLY A 835 21.00 1.47 11.16
CA GLY A 835 20.67 0.92 12.49
C GLY A 835 20.56 2.00 13.57
N PHE A 836 21.52 2.93 13.62
CA PHE A 836 21.49 4.10 14.50
C PHE A 836 20.30 5.03 14.20
N VAL A 837 20.10 5.38 12.92
CA VAL A 837 19.03 6.29 12.49
C VAL A 837 17.64 5.71 12.77
N ASN A 838 17.43 4.41 12.53
CA ASN A 838 16.20 3.71 12.91
C ASN A 838 15.91 3.85 14.42
N GLN A 839 16.89 3.60 15.28
CA GLN A 839 16.70 3.70 16.74
C GLN A 839 16.41 5.14 17.17
N LEU A 840 17.13 6.13 16.63
CA LEU A 840 16.88 7.56 16.89
C LEU A 840 15.49 7.99 16.42
N GLN A 841 15.05 7.55 15.25
CA GLN A 841 13.72 7.86 14.71
C GLN A 841 12.58 7.23 15.52
N MET A 842 12.77 6.01 16.06
CA MET A 842 11.81 5.39 16.99
C MET A 842 11.73 6.11 18.35
N ALA A 843 12.88 6.53 18.88
CA ALA A 843 12.93 7.37 20.08
C ALA A 843 12.23 8.72 19.83
N LEU A 844 12.54 9.39 18.73
CA LEU A 844 11.96 10.68 18.35
C LEU A 844 10.44 10.59 18.14
N PHE A 845 9.94 9.55 17.47
CA PHE A 845 8.49 9.34 17.33
C PHE A 845 7.81 9.13 18.69
N SER A 846 8.42 8.35 19.58
CA SER A 846 7.91 8.15 20.94
C SER A 846 7.92 9.45 21.77
N TRP A 847 8.93 10.31 21.56
CA TRP A 847 9.06 11.59 22.26
C TRP A 847 8.07 12.64 21.77
N ILE A 848 7.90 12.84 20.46
CA ILE A 848 6.93 13.81 19.91
C ILE A 848 5.47 13.43 20.21
N LYS A 849 5.18 12.13 20.40
CA LYS A 849 3.87 11.66 20.88
C LYS A 849 3.54 12.10 22.30
N ARG A 850 4.55 12.29 23.15
CA ARG A 850 4.43 12.80 24.53
C ARG A 850 4.57 14.32 24.61
N ASN A 851 5.30 14.92 23.67
CA ASN A 851 5.61 16.35 23.60
C ASN A 851 5.12 16.98 22.28
N PRO A 852 3.82 16.90 21.94
CA PRO A 852 3.29 17.42 20.68
C PRO A 852 3.39 18.96 20.63
N ALA A 853 3.58 19.51 19.42
CA ALA A 853 3.58 20.95 19.20
C ALA A 853 2.15 21.52 19.18
N VAL A 854 1.53 21.65 20.36
CA VAL A 854 0.24 22.33 20.55
C VAL A 854 0.44 23.84 20.47
N ASP A 855 1.22 24.41 21.38
CA ASP A 855 1.32 25.86 21.60
C ASP A 855 2.36 26.58 20.71
N ARG A 856 2.82 25.93 19.63
CA ARG A 856 3.86 26.48 18.74
C ARG A 856 3.74 25.99 17.29
N PRO A 857 4.01 26.83 16.28
CA PRO A 857 3.84 26.48 14.86
C PRO A 857 4.69 25.29 14.43
N LEU A 858 5.84 25.05 15.05
CA LEU A 858 6.71 23.90 14.76
C LEU A 858 7.39 23.40 16.04
N GLY A 859 7.41 22.08 16.24
CA GLY A 859 7.96 21.45 17.45
C GLY A 859 9.47 21.19 17.40
N GLY A 860 10.01 21.10 16.19
CA GLY A 860 11.41 20.84 15.89
C GLY A 860 11.59 20.38 14.44
N LEU A 861 12.85 20.20 14.03
CA LEU A 861 13.23 19.61 12.74
C LEU A 861 14.05 18.33 12.93
N LEU A 862 13.84 17.34 12.04
CA LEU A 862 14.81 16.29 11.73
C LEU A 862 15.33 16.50 10.30
N VAL A 863 16.61 16.83 10.17
CA VAL A 863 17.28 17.08 8.89
C VAL A 863 18.10 15.85 8.50
N MET A 864 17.94 15.40 7.27
CA MET A 864 18.60 14.22 6.70
C MET A 864 19.31 14.62 5.41
N ASP A 865 20.62 14.89 5.48
CA ASP A 865 21.42 15.06 4.27
C ASP A 865 21.86 13.70 3.69
N GLU A 866 22.04 13.66 2.37
CA GLU A 866 22.15 12.44 1.54
C GLU A 866 21.12 11.37 1.95
N ALA A 867 19.86 11.78 2.09
CA ALA A 867 18.75 10.97 2.61
C ALA A 867 18.56 9.63 1.88
N GLN A 868 18.97 9.52 0.61
CA GLN A 868 18.99 8.27 -0.15
C GLN A 868 19.89 7.17 0.45
N THR A 869 20.87 7.54 1.29
CA THR A 869 21.71 6.57 2.04
C THR A 869 20.99 5.98 3.25
N LEU A 870 19.97 6.68 3.77
CA LEU A 870 19.22 6.33 4.98
C LEU A 870 17.82 5.78 4.68
N ALA A 871 17.19 6.22 3.59
CA ALA A 871 15.90 5.73 3.09
C ALA A 871 15.95 5.52 1.56
N PRO A 872 16.74 4.54 1.08
CA PRO A 872 16.88 4.24 -0.34
C PRO A 872 15.56 3.78 -0.98
N SER A 873 15.44 3.99 -2.29
CA SER A 873 14.38 3.44 -3.16
C SER A 873 14.52 1.93 -3.47
N GLY A 874 15.60 1.30 -3.01
CA GLY A 874 15.84 -0.14 -3.14
C GLY A 874 15.18 -0.97 -2.02
N PRO A 875 15.80 -2.10 -1.62
CA PRO A 875 15.27 -2.96 -0.56
C PRO A 875 14.95 -2.20 0.73
N VAL A 876 13.72 -2.36 1.24
CA VAL A 876 13.18 -1.61 2.37
C VAL A 876 13.92 -1.97 3.66
N THR A 877 14.79 -1.06 4.13
CA THR A 877 15.59 -1.23 5.34
C THR A 877 14.77 -0.95 6.61
N ALA A 878 15.36 -1.16 7.79
CA ALA A 878 14.75 -0.69 9.04
C ALA A 878 14.62 0.85 9.04
N SER A 879 15.72 1.55 8.68
CA SER A 879 15.78 3.01 8.54
C SER A 879 14.78 3.57 7.52
N THR A 880 14.54 2.85 6.42
CA THR A 880 13.51 3.21 5.43
C THR A 880 12.12 3.19 6.10
N ARG A 881 11.77 2.13 6.84
CA ARG A 881 10.46 2.02 7.51
C ARG A 881 10.26 3.07 8.60
N SER A 882 11.27 3.32 9.43
CA SER A 882 11.19 4.37 10.46
C SER A 882 11.08 5.77 9.84
N THR A 883 11.78 6.02 8.73
CA THR A 883 11.70 7.29 8.00
C THR A 883 10.31 7.50 7.39
N LEU A 884 9.72 6.49 6.75
CA LEU A 884 8.37 6.56 6.16
C LEU A 884 7.28 6.69 7.23
N MET A 885 7.43 6.02 8.38
CA MET A 885 6.52 6.16 9.51
C MET A 885 6.57 7.58 10.10
N LEU A 886 7.75 8.22 10.16
CA LEU A 886 7.83 9.64 10.51
C LEU A 886 7.22 10.52 9.42
N ALA A 887 7.59 10.35 8.15
CA ALA A 887 7.08 11.19 7.05
C ALA A 887 5.55 11.16 6.88
N SER A 888 4.89 10.07 7.29
CA SER A 888 3.43 9.94 7.25
C SER A 888 2.71 10.33 8.55
N GLN A 889 3.42 10.44 9.70
CA GLN A 889 2.78 10.64 11.01
C GLN A 889 3.35 11.78 11.87
N ALA A 890 4.52 12.33 11.55
CA ALA A 890 5.16 13.39 12.33
C ALA A 890 4.38 14.72 12.27
N ARG A 891 3.72 14.99 11.13
CA ARG A 891 2.88 16.18 10.90
C ARG A 891 1.88 16.47 12.01
N LYS A 892 1.17 15.44 12.53
CA LYS A 892 0.14 15.61 13.57
C LYS A 892 0.69 15.89 14.98
N TYR A 893 1.98 15.65 15.19
CA TYR A 893 2.71 16.03 16.40
C TYR A 893 3.58 17.28 16.20
N GLY A 894 3.60 17.83 14.97
CA GLY A 894 4.27 19.06 14.60
C GLY A 894 5.80 18.97 14.49
N LEU A 895 6.36 17.79 14.24
CA LEU A 895 7.77 17.65 13.85
C LEU A 895 7.89 17.82 12.33
N GLY A 896 8.78 18.71 11.88
CA GLY A 896 9.16 18.82 10.47
C GLY A 896 10.30 17.87 10.11
N LEU A 897 10.32 17.38 8.87
CA LEU A 897 11.42 16.59 8.30
C LEU A 897 11.96 17.31 7.07
N VAL A 898 13.29 17.31 6.91
CA VAL A 898 13.98 17.89 5.75
C VAL A 898 14.84 16.80 5.12
N PHE A 899 14.54 16.45 3.87
CA PHE A 899 15.23 15.42 3.11
C PHE A 899 16.05 16.06 1.99
N ALA A 900 17.37 15.84 1.95
CA ALA A 900 18.21 16.36 0.88
C ALA A 900 18.94 15.22 0.15
N THR A 901 18.91 15.26 -1.19
CA THR A 901 19.49 14.22 -2.05
C THR A 901 20.05 14.80 -3.35
N GLN A 902 21.17 14.24 -3.81
CA GLN A 902 21.72 14.51 -5.15
C GLN A 902 21.11 13.61 -6.24
N ALA A 903 20.41 12.54 -5.85
CA ALA A 903 19.85 11.51 -6.72
C ALA A 903 18.36 11.30 -6.40
N PRO A 904 17.43 12.00 -7.08
CA PRO A 904 16.00 11.98 -6.73
C PRO A 904 15.39 10.57 -6.75
N LYS A 905 15.65 9.77 -7.80
CA LYS A 905 15.22 8.36 -7.90
C LYS A 905 16.00 7.37 -7.01
N GLY A 906 17.00 7.85 -6.26
CA GLY A 906 17.66 7.07 -5.20
C GLY A 906 16.94 7.12 -3.85
N LEU A 907 16.10 8.14 -3.63
CA LEU A 907 15.28 8.29 -2.42
C LEU A 907 13.95 7.54 -2.58
N HIS A 908 13.43 6.96 -1.50
CA HIS A 908 12.16 6.21 -1.53
C HIS A 908 10.99 7.08 -2.03
N SER A 909 10.20 6.58 -2.99
CA SER A 909 9.18 7.33 -3.76
C SER A 909 8.15 8.08 -2.92
N GLN A 910 7.71 7.47 -1.81
CA GLN A 910 6.76 8.07 -0.88
C GLN A 910 7.30 9.30 -0.13
N ILE A 911 8.63 9.51 -0.05
CA ILE A 911 9.21 10.65 0.68
C ILE A 911 8.93 11.99 -0.04
N PRO A 912 9.23 12.14 -1.36
CA PRO A 912 8.76 13.29 -2.15
C PRO A 912 7.24 13.54 -2.03
N GLY A 913 6.42 12.49 -2.08
CA GLY A 913 4.96 12.62 -1.97
C GLY A 913 4.49 13.18 -0.63
N ASN A 914 5.15 12.82 0.47
CA ASN A 914 4.86 13.35 1.81
C ASN A 914 5.54 14.71 2.09
N ALA A 915 6.29 15.28 1.14
CA ALA A 915 6.89 16.61 1.26
C ALA A 915 6.03 17.67 0.55
N ALA A 916 5.39 18.55 1.32
CA ALA A 916 4.65 19.70 0.82
C ALA A 916 5.56 20.67 0.07
N THR A 917 6.66 21.07 0.71
CA THR A 917 7.62 22.05 0.17
C THR A 917 8.75 21.31 -0.55
N GLN A 918 9.10 21.74 -1.77
CA GLN A 918 10.16 21.11 -2.56
C GLN A 918 11.08 22.14 -3.21
N PHE A 919 12.38 21.84 -3.23
CA PHE A 919 13.44 22.66 -3.83
C PHE A 919 14.17 21.86 -4.90
N PHE A 920 14.30 22.44 -6.10
CA PHE A 920 15.01 21.83 -7.23
C PHE A 920 16.18 22.73 -7.64
N GLY A 921 17.40 22.29 -7.35
CA GLY A 921 18.64 22.98 -7.70
C GLY A 921 19.30 22.43 -8.96
N LEU A 922 20.51 22.90 -9.26
CA LEU A 922 21.31 22.43 -10.40
C LEU A 922 21.50 20.91 -10.35
N LEU A 923 21.11 20.23 -11.43
CA LEU A 923 21.35 18.80 -11.65
C LEU A 923 22.05 18.60 -13.00
N ASN A 924 23.17 17.87 -12.97
CA ASN A 924 24.08 17.71 -14.12
C ASN A 924 23.87 16.38 -14.88
N ALA A 925 23.27 15.37 -14.25
CA ALA A 925 23.06 14.05 -14.83
C ALA A 925 21.65 13.94 -15.44
N PRO A 926 21.48 13.51 -16.72
CA PRO A 926 20.17 13.40 -17.37
C PRO A 926 19.13 12.64 -16.54
N VAL A 927 19.49 11.47 -16.01
CA VAL A 927 18.62 10.62 -15.18
C VAL A 927 18.12 11.33 -13.90
N HIS A 928 18.82 12.35 -13.42
CA HIS A 928 18.39 13.16 -12.27
C HIS A 928 17.62 14.41 -12.71
N ILE A 929 17.97 15.01 -13.85
CA ILE A 929 17.21 16.11 -14.49
C ILE A 929 15.79 15.64 -14.83
N ASP A 930 15.67 14.49 -15.49
CA ASP A 930 14.39 13.93 -15.92
C ASP A 930 13.52 13.58 -14.70
N ALA A 931 14.12 12.94 -13.68
CA ALA A 931 13.44 12.64 -12.42
C ALA A 931 12.97 13.89 -11.64
N ALA A 932 13.75 14.98 -11.66
CA ALA A 932 13.36 16.23 -11.03
C ALA A 932 12.22 16.93 -11.78
N ARG A 933 12.19 16.86 -13.12
CA ARG A 933 11.08 17.36 -13.95
C ARG A 933 9.80 16.57 -13.76
N GLU A 934 9.89 15.25 -13.67
CA GLU A 934 8.79 14.34 -13.32
C GLU A 934 8.20 14.69 -11.95
N MET A 935 9.03 14.85 -10.91
CA MET A 935 8.58 15.28 -9.59
C MET A 935 7.97 16.70 -9.58
N ALA A 936 8.51 17.63 -10.38
CA ALA A 936 7.95 18.98 -10.51
C ALA A 936 6.57 18.98 -11.18
N ARG A 937 6.37 18.15 -12.21
CA ARG A 937 5.10 18.01 -12.95
C ARG A 937 4.00 17.41 -12.09
N PHE A 938 4.32 16.36 -11.33
CA PHE A 938 3.42 15.79 -10.33
C PHE A 938 2.96 16.81 -9.27
N LYS A 939 3.78 17.85 -9.02
CA LYS A 939 3.45 18.98 -8.14
C LYS A 939 2.78 20.17 -8.85
N GLY A 940 2.45 20.06 -10.14
CA GLY A 940 1.77 21.10 -10.92
C GLY A 940 2.69 22.20 -11.49
N GLY A 941 4.01 21.96 -11.58
CA GLY A 941 4.98 22.89 -12.15
C GLY A 941 5.89 22.26 -13.21
N ASP A 942 6.91 23.00 -13.64
CA ASP A 942 8.02 22.47 -14.44
C ASP A 942 9.33 23.16 -14.06
N VAL A 943 10.44 22.51 -14.33
CA VAL A 943 11.79 23.01 -14.06
C VAL A 943 12.62 23.00 -15.36
N PRO A 944 12.23 23.84 -16.35
CA PRO A 944 12.70 23.71 -17.72
C PRO A 944 14.22 23.96 -17.87
N ASP A 945 14.81 24.85 -17.07
CA ASP A 945 16.25 25.18 -17.14
C ASP A 945 17.09 24.65 -15.97
N ILE A 946 16.62 23.62 -15.25
CA ILE A 946 17.29 23.02 -14.08
C ILE A 946 18.77 22.64 -14.29
N SER A 947 19.18 22.30 -15.52
CA SER A 947 20.56 21.98 -15.91
C SER A 947 21.44 23.21 -16.22
N ARG A 948 20.91 24.42 -16.03
CA ARG A 948 21.55 25.72 -16.27
C ARG A 948 21.48 26.67 -15.08
N LEU A 949 20.90 26.23 -13.95
CA LEU A 949 20.84 27.00 -12.71
C LEU A 949 22.26 27.28 -12.18
N SER A 950 22.51 28.51 -11.73
CA SER A 950 23.72 28.82 -10.97
C SER A 950 23.62 28.28 -9.54
N SER A 951 24.76 28.12 -8.85
CA SER A 951 24.78 27.85 -7.41
C SER A 951 23.96 28.90 -6.65
N GLY A 952 23.15 28.46 -5.68
CA GLY A 952 22.24 29.33 -4.94
C GLY A 952 20.91 29.65 -5.65
N GLN A 953 20.72 29.22 -6.90
CA GLN A 953 19.43 29.31 -7.60
C GLN A 953 18.67 28.00 -7.49
N PHE A 954 17.41 28.08 -7.11
CA PHE A 954 16.51 26.93 -6.97
C PHE A 954 15.14 27.26 -7.55
N TYR A 955 14.46 26.27 -8.13
CA TYR A 955 13.01 26.31 -8.20
C TYR A 955 12.43 25.91 -6.85
N VAL A 956 11.46 26.66 -6.37
CA VAL A 956 10.77 26.46 -5.10
C VAL A 956 9.30 26.17 -5.38
N ALA A 957 8.81 25.07 -4.84
CA ALA A 957 7.40 24.70 -4.80
C ALA A 957 6.94 24.73 -3.35
N VAL A 958 6.01 25.63 -3.03
CA VAL A 958 5.31 25.68 -1.74
C VAL A 958 3.86 25.29 -2.01
N GLU A 959 3.29 24.42 -1.16
CA GLU A 959 1.89 24.01 -1.29
C GLU A 959 0.96 25.23 -1.27
N GLY A 960 0.00 25.27 -2.21
CA GLY A 960 -0.90 26.43 -2.41
C GLY A 960 -0.28 27.63 -3.13
N GLN A 961 1.01 27.60 -3.50
CA GLN A 961 1.68 28.66 -4.25
C GLN A 961 2.14 28.19 -5.64
N PRO A 962 2.24 29.09 -6.64
CA PRO A 962 2.88 28.75 -7.91
C PRO A 962 4.36 28.44 -7.73
N PHE A 963 4.92 27.58 -8.60
CA PHE A 963 6.36 27.38 -8.69
C PHE A 963 7.07 28.70 -9.00
N ARG A 964 8.11 29.03 -8.23
CA ARG A 964 8.95 30.21 -8.46
C ARG A 964 10.40 29.80 -8.64
N LYS A 965 11.11 30.47 -9.55
CA LYS A 965 12.57 30.43 -9.58
C LYS A 965 13.07 31.48 -8.60
N ALA A 966 13.98 31.12 -7.70
CA ALA A 966 14.39 31.97 -6.59
C ALA A 966 15.90 31.95 -6.36
N ARG A 967 16.42 33.06 -5.84
CA ARG A 967 17.80 33.24 -5.39
C ARG A 967 17.82 33.10 -3.87
N MET A 968 18.52 32.10 -3.35
CA MET A 968 18.71 31.91 -1.91
C MET A 968 19.89 32.77 -1.43
N PRO A 969 19.82 33.38 -0.22
CA PRO A 969 20.95 34.09 0.36
C PRO A 969 22.01 33.09 0.85
N LEU A 970 23.19 33.61 1.20
CA LEU A 970 24.24 32.78 1.81
C LEU A 970 23.85 32.42 3.26
N CYS A 971 24.33 31.28 3.75
CA CYS A 971 24.11 30.84 5.14
C CYS A 971 24.88 31.72 6.14
N LEU A 972 24.29 31.90 7.31
CA LEU A 972 24.83 32.71 8.42
C LEU A 972 26.10 32.09 9.03
N THR A 973 26.29 30.78 8.86
CA THR A 973 27.46 30.03 9.34
C THR A 973 28.51 29.78 8.24
N HIS A 974 29.77 29.68 8.64
CA HIS A 974 30.92 29.59 7.72
C HIS A 974 30.87 28.36 6.82
N HIS A 975 30.82 28.59 5.50
CA HIS A 975 30.78 27.54 4.47
C HIS A 975 31.94 27.69 3.47
N PRO A 976 33.13 27.12 3.77
CA PRO A 976 34.22 27.02 2.82
C PRO A 976 34.00 25.87 1.83
N ALA A 977 34.71 25.89 0.70
CA ALA A 977 34.58 24.93 -0.41
C ALA A 977 35.06 23.49 -0.12
N SER A 978 35.26 23.10 1.13
CA SER A 978 35.71 21.75 1.51
C SER A 978 35.08 21.29 2.83
N PRO A 979 34.65 20.01 2.93
CA PRO A 979 34.13 19.41 4.15
C PRO A 979 35.10 19.53 5.33
N LEU A 980 34.58 19.34 6.55
CA LEU A 980 35.39 19.45 7.76
C LEU A 980 36.26 18.18 7.98
N PRO A 981 37.59 18.31 8.23
CA PRO A 981 38.45 17.15 8.53
C PRO A 981 38.03 16.37 9.77
N ALA A 982 38.42 15.10 9.83
CA ALA A 982 37.96 14.14 10.83
C ALA A 982 38.30 14.55 12.28
N GLU A 983 39.55 14.94 12.47
CA GLU A 983 40.11 15.51 13.69
C GLU A 983 39.39 16.79 14.12
N ASP A 984 38.95 17.59 13.16
CA ASP A 984 38.39 18.93 13.36
C ASP A 984 36.90 18.88 13.73
N VAL A 985 36.18 17.83 13.31
CA VAL A 985 34.85 17.43 13.82
C VAL A 985 34.95 17.00 15.28
N ILE A 986 35.92 16.12 15.59
CA ILE A 986 36.13 15.61 16.96
C ILE A 986 36.51 16.75 17.91
N ALA A 987 37.39 17.66 17.49
CA ALA A 987 37.78 18.84 18.25
C ALA A 987 36.66 19.87 18.45
N ARG A 988 35.60 19.86 17.62
CA ARG A 988 34.37 20.65 17.88
C ARG A 988 33.47 19.96 18.88
N ALA A 989 33.24 18.66 18.71
CA ALA A 989 32.44 17.87 19.66
C ALA A 989 32.97 18.00 21.10
N GLN A 990 34.29 17.92 21.30
CA GLN A 990 34.97 18.18 22.57
C GLN A 990 34.71 19.60 23.11
N ARG A 991 34.88 20.65 22.29
CA ARG A 991 34.67 22.05 22.70
C ARG A 991 33.22 22.35 23.09
N THR A 992 32.27 21.60 22.57
CA THR A 992 30.83 21.72 22.90
C THR A 992 30.38 20.83 24.08
N ALA A 993 31.28 20.08 24.73
CA ALA A 993 30.95 19.30 25.91
C ALA A 993 30.94 20.17 27.18
N PRO A 994 30.00 19.94 28.13
CA PRO A 994 30.04 20.62 29.43
C PRO A 994 31.31 20.24 30.19
N SER A 995 31.97 21.23 30.80
CA SER A 995 33.18 21.00 31.59
C SER A 995 32.87 20.19 32.85
N SER A 996 33.17 18.89 32.81
CA SER A 996 33.05 18.02 33.97
C SER A 996 33.97 18.53 35.09
N GLY A 997 33.39 18.74 36.28
CA GLY A 997 34.03 19.45 37.40
C GLY A 997 35.19 18.67 38.04
N GLY A 998 36.35 18.67 37.38
CA GLY A 998 37.60 18.11 37.89
C GLY A 998 38.57 19.22 38.30
N THR A 999 38.92 19.28 39.58
CA THR A 999 39.84 20.30 40.14
C THR A 999 41.24 20.20 39.53
N GLN A 1000 41.49 20.94 38.44
CA GLN A 1000 42.77 20.91 37.76
C GLN A 1000 43.84 21.63 38.60
N ARG A 1001 44.61 20.85 39.37
CA ARG A 1001 45.78 21.35 40.10
C ARG A 1001 46.76 21.96 39.11
N VAL A 1002 47.11 23.22 39.33
CA VAL A 1002 48.17 23.92 38.60
C VAL A 1002 49.50 23.19 38.83
N SER A 1003 50.02 22.56 37.78
CA SER A 1003 51.33 21.92 37.77
C SER A 1003 52.25 22.73 36.86
N VAL A 1004 52.94 23.72 37.44
CA VAL A 1004 53.97 24.46 36.71
C VAL A 1004 55.18 23.56 36.49
N HIS A 1005 55.53 23.32 35.23
CA HIS A 1005 56.90 22.99 34.87
C HIS A 1005 57.31 23.75 33.61
N GLU A 1006 58.29 24.63 33.79
CA GLU A 1006 59.03 25.21 32.68
C GLU A 1006 59.85 24.14 31.97
N THR A 1007 59.94 24.23 30.64
CA THR A 1007 61.25 24.10 29.99
C THR A 1007 61.22 24.92 28.71
N ALA A 1008 62.27 25.72 28.50
CA ALA A 1008 62.38 26.64 27.38
C ALA A 1008 63.40 26.15 26.33
N GLN A 1009 63.49 26.88 25.23
CA GLN A 1009 64.49 26.77 24.16
C GLN A 1009 64.33 25.56 23.20
N ALA A 1010 64.68 25.66 21.92
CA ALA A 1010 64.81 26.84 21.04
C ALA A 1010 64.94 26.38 19.57
N THR A 1011 64.41 27.15 18.61
CA THR A 1011 64.97 27.27 17.24
C THR A 1011 64.34 28.44 16.49
N THR A 1012 65.15 29.20 15.76
CA THR A 1012 64.77 30.42 15.01
C THR A 1012 65.96 30.79 14.10
N PRO A 1013 65.80 31.41 12.92
CA PRO A 1013 64.77 31.23 11.89
C PRO A 1013 65.39 30.90 10.51
N GLN A 1014 64.55 30.75 9.48
CA GLN A 1014 64.56 31.73 8.38
C GLN A 1014 63.15 31.86 7.79
#